data_AF-A0A419FFM2-F1
#
_entry.id   AF-A0A419FFM2-F1
#
_cell.length_a   1.000
_cell.length_b   1.000
_cell.length_c   1.000
_cell.angle_alpha   90.00
_cell.angle_beta   90.00
_cell.angle_gamma   90.00
#
_symmetry.space_group_name_H-M   'P 1'
#
loop_
_entity.id
_entity.type
_entity.pdbx_description
1 polymer ?
#
loop_
_entity_poly.entity_id
_entity_poly.type
_entity_poly.pdbx_seq_one_letter_code
_entity_poly.pdbx_strand_id
1 'polypeptide(L)'
;MYGSVSLASLCLVFFMVAPRIRNPFLTLAAVFGLAALVVGLVYLYRRFIHRRENRGVIKRRIPLWNPAPAKSSAARMRSYPEIDEKWARVLSFLKRTSQRNSVISVASFPQFMLLGPARTGKTSLLDMADLERSAISSERAAERPGTANADWYFFEHCIVLDTAGNYAETPPAPSNGGEEWEYLLTLMARQRPDEPLNGLVVTVSCEDLLRLDEKSLREQGKRIRGRVEQLMSLSRTRFPIYLLVTRLDALPGVTEMAQLLPPQSLSQAMGYISADPDEPWSKTLPRAFGSVADKLKGLRLLLPRLGKSLSPDLHRLSTEFDRLLPRLSEVAREIFEGPSFKEAPIFHGLYFCGALRVVDHLGRRDGLFVTDFFRHVLPATQRLVQPLLAYRGWRNVTRSLGFLAWACLWAALLGLLTYSFYRNLRVTNPQTGFRQTFALQNDITAPLENLAEVRKDIFKLEKQNRGWGLARLGLTQSLTLEQQVKERYVQNFKKMVLDKIDPRLGFNFATRPWPEQTTDGLVYRLAQGMMMNNPDDPMAQALLRDMAEVVLPRYTEFNAAEARQFADLYHAFVRWGGEDLKKINDLTSALRDWLSREDEALNWILAHYSRDLAPVRLQAFWGGGVPLPAEAAVPGRYTHLAWARLESFLFLVDKGWPRQLGIEERTMAIRTRYKGAYLDSWEALNRSFAQLEIPDGDLPAATATMAGDDNPVFRYLDSMATEVSAVMYGGKGRKWAQQAILLKRIRDVHRQAGTAPVTAPQYSPEWWWQSVREYSFPTDRDRNDTTFTDKAETWSGYLKALKSLAPAAAGPSPAYALIREEIDGESKRFDEAFKQCQR
;
A
#
# COMPACT_ATOMS: atom_id res chain seq x y z
N MET A 1 -14.30 -7.87 -27.78
CA MET A 1 -13.09 -7.37 -28.46
C MET A 1 -12.23 -6.45 -27.59
N TYR A 2 -12.80 -5.56 -26.77
CA TYR A 2 -11.99 -4.66 -25.91
C TYR A 2 -11.12 -5.37 -24.84
N GLY A 3 -11.57 -6.50 -24.28
CA GLY A 3 -10.80 -7.22 -23.24
C GLY A 3 -9.56 -7.97 -23.73
N SER A 4 -9.51 -8.36 -25.01
CA SER A 4 -8.37 -9.08 -25.60
C SER A 4 -7.21 -8.15 -25.97
N VAL A 5 -7.51 -6.89 -26.31
CA VAL A 5 -6.50 -5.87 -26.68
C VAL A 5 -5.73 -5.37 -25.46
N SER A 6 -6.39 -5.19 -24.31
CA SER A 6 -5.71 -4.83 -23.05
C SER A 6 -4.81 -5.95 -22.51
N LEU A 7 -5.19 -7.22 -22.71
CA LEU A 7 -4.40 -8.37 -22.27
C LEU A 7 -3.09 -8.50 -23.08
N ALA A 8 -3.18 -8.34 -24.40
CA ALA A 8 -2.03 -8.38 -25.29
C ALA A 8 -1.05 -7.22 -24.98
N SER A 9 -1.57 -6.04 -24.68
CA SER A 9 -0.76 -4.88 -24.29
C SER A 9 0.01 -5.11 -22.98
N LEU A 10 -0.62 -5.74 -21.98
CA LEU A 10 0.01 -6.11 -20.71
C LEU A 10 1.09 -7.19 -20.87
N CYS A 11 0.84 -8.20 -21.70
CA CYS A 11 1.84 -9.23 -22.02
C CYS A 11 3.06 -8.64 -22.77
N LEU A 12 2.84 -7.66 -23.64
CA LEU A 12 3.89 -7.04 -24.46
C LEU A 12 4.78 -6.09 -23.64
N VAL A 13 4.18 -5.28 -22.75
CA VAL A 13 4.92 -4.47 -21.76
C VAL A 13 5.74 -5.39 -20.83
N PHE A 14 5.18 -6.53 -20.44
CA PHE A 14 5.86 -7.48 -19.56
C PHE A 14 7.05 -8.18 -20.24
N PHE A 15 6.92 -8.58 -21.51
CA PHE A 15 8.01 -9.18 -22.29
C PHE A 15 9.18 -8.21 -22.50
N MET A 16 8.92 -6.89 -22.52
CA MET A 16 9.97 -5.86 -22.55
C MET A 16 10.64 -5.60 -21.19
N VAL A 17 9.96 -5.88 -20.07
CA VAL A 17 10.48 -5.62 -18.71
C VAL A 17 11.20 -6.83 -18.12
N ALA A 18 10.75 -8.06 -18.41
CA ALA A 18 11.33 -9.29 -17.87
C ALA A 18 12.86 -9.44 -18.12
N PRO A 19 13.42 -9.06 -19.30
CA PRO A 19 14.87 -9.15 -19.54
C PRO A 19 15.71 -8.14 -18.74
N ARG A 20 15.09 -7.06 -18.22
CA ARG A 20 15.79 -6.05 -17.41
C ARG A 20 15.95 -6.45 -15.94
N ILE A 21 15.23 -7.47 -15.48
CA ILE A 21 15.27 -7.92 -14.08
C ILE A 21 16.42 -8.94 -13.94
N ARG A 22 17.52 -8.49 -13.32
CA ARG A 22 18.77 -9.25 -13.14
C ARG A 22 18.65 -10.54 -12.29
N ASN A 23 17.49 -10.82 -11.70
CA ASN A 23 17.25 -11.97 -10.82
C ASN A 23 16.17 -12.91 -11.37
N PRO A 24 16.50 -14.18 -11.67
CA PRO A 24 15.59 -15.14 -12.31
C PRO A 24 14.40 -15.55 -11.42
N PHE A 25 14.53 -15.49 -10.09
CA PHE A 25 13.43 -15.80 -9.18
C PHE A 25 12.36 -14.71 -9.17
N LEU A 26 12.78 -13.45 -9.32
CA LEU A 26 11.86 -12.33 -9.33
C LEU A 26 11.09 -12.24 -10.65
N THR A 27 11.74 -12.54 -11.78
CA THR A 27 11.05 -12.65 -13.08
C THR A 27 9.99 -13.75 -13.05
N LEU A 28 10.33 -14.92 -12.50
CA LEU A 28 9.41 -16.05 -12.40
C LEU A 28 8.20 -15.69 -11.53
N ALA A 29 8.41 -15.06 -10.38
CA ALA A 29 7.34 -14.60 -9.50
C ALA A 29 6.41 -13.60 -10.20
N ALA A 30 6.98 -12.66 -10.96
CA ALA A 30 6.20 -11.67 -11.70
C ALA A 30 5.38 -12.29 -12.85
N VAL A 31 5.95 -13.28 -13.57
CA VAL A 31 5.24 -14.03 -14.62
C VAL A 31 4.01 -14.73 -14.05
N PHE A 32 4.21 -15.50 -12.98
CA PHE A 32 3.12 -16.25 -12.35
C PHE A 32 2.10 -15.32 -11.67
N GLY A 33 2.53 -14.18 -11.12
CA GLY A 33 1.64 -13.17 -10.57
C GLY A 33 0.74 -12.53 -11.63
N LEU A 34 1.29 -12.18 -12.80
CA LEU A 34 0.53 -11.66 -13.92
C LEU A 34 -0.45 -12.71 -14.49
N ALA A 35 0.00 -13.96 -14.63
CA ALA A 35 -0.85 -15.06 -15.06
C ALA A 35 -2.01 -15.29 -14.08
N ALA A 36 -1.75 -15.27 -12.77
CA ALA A 36 -2.78 -15.39 -11.73
C ALA A 36 -3.81 -14.26 -11.82
N LEU A 37 -3.37 -13.01 -12.03
CA LEU A 37 -4.24 -11.85 -12.20
C LEU A 37 -5.15 -12.00 -13.42
N VAL A 38 -4.56 -12.32 -14.58
CA VAL A 38 -5.28 -12.48 -15.85
C VAL A 38 -6.33 -13.59 -15.74
N VAL A 39 -5.93 -14.77 -15.27
CA VAL A 39 -6.82 -15.93 -15.16
C VAL A 39 -7.89 -15.67 -14.08
N GLY A 40 -7.52 -15.00 -12.98
CA GLY A 40 -8.44 -14.57 -11.93
C GLY A 40 -9.50 -13.60 -12.42
N LEU A 41 -9.13 -12.60 -13.22
CA LEU A 41 -10.08 -11.66 -13.85
C LEU A 41 -11.02 -12.37 -14.83
N VAL A 42 -10.50 -13.29 -15.64
CA VAL A 42 -11.34 -14.11 -16.55
C VAL A 42 -12.30 -14.99 -15.75
N TYR A 43 -11.85 -15.60 -14.66
CA TYR A 43 -12.68 -16.38 -13.74
C TYR A 43 -13.81 -15.52 -13.13
N LEU A 44 -13.47 -14.35 -12.57
CA LEU A 44 -14.44 -13.44 -11.97
C LEU A 44 -15.44 -12.89 -12.99
N TYR A 45 -14.98 -12.52 -14.18
CA TYR A 45 -15.82 -12.07 -15.28
C TYR A 45 -16.81 -13.14 -15.71
N ARG A 46 -16.35 -14.38 -15.92
CA ARG A 46 -17.22 -15.51 -16.26
C ARG A 46 -18.20 -15.81 -15.12
N ARG A 47 -17.73 -15.84 -13.87
CA ARG A 47 -18.58 -16.04 -12.68
C ARG A 47 -19.65 -14.97 -12.54
N PHE A 48 -19.31 -13.72 -12.84
CA PHE A 48 -20.23 -12.58 -12.82
C PHE A 48 -21.28 -12.70 -13.92
N ILE A 49 -20.88 -12.99 -15.16
CA ILE A 49 -21.81 -13.24 -16.27
C ILE A 49 -22.81 -14.34 -15.91
N HIS A 50 -22.36 -15.46 -15.35
CA HIS A 50 -23.27 -16.54 -15.01
C HIS A 50 -24.23 -16.23 -13.86
N ARG A 51 -23.76 -15.53 -12.83
CA ARG A 51 -24.66 -15.02 -11.78
C ARG A 51 -25.72 -14.09 -12.36
N ARG A 52 -25.37 -13.31 -13.38
CA ARG A 52 -26.29 -12.44 -14.10
C ARG A 52 -27.22 -13.20 -15.05
N GLU A 53 -26.74 -14.23 -15.73
CA GLU A 53 -27.54 -15.09 -16.61
C GLU A 53 -28.53 -15.95 -15.82
N ASN A 54 -28.14 -16.59 -14.72
CA ASN A 54 -29.08 -17.37 -13.90
C ASN A 54 -30.17 -16.48 -13.27
N ARG A 55 -29.85 -15.25 -12.87
CA ARG A 55 -30.86 -14.27 -12.39
C ARG A 55 -31.68 -13.62 -13.51
N GLY A 56 -31.10 -13.51 -14.71
CA GLY A 56 -31.68 -12.83 -15.86
C GLY A 56 -32.54 -13.72 -16.74
N VAL A 57 -32.30 -15.03 -16.81
CA VAL A 57 -33.04 -15.95 -17.70
C VAL A 57 -34.48 -16.14 -17.25
N ILE A 58 -34.77 -16.21 -15.95
CA ILE A 58 -36.15 -16.24 -15.43
C ILE A 58 -36.92 -14.97 -15.85
N LYS A 59 -36.24 -13.83 -16.04
CA LYS A 59 -36.86 -12.57 -16.49
C LYS A 59 -36.81 -12.32 -17.99
N ARG A 60 -35.87 -12.93 -18.73
CA ARG A 60 -35.59 -12.63 -20.15
C ARG A 60 -36.10 -13.67 -21.15
N ARG A 61 -36.51 -14.87 -20.73
CA ARG A 61 -37.04 -15.91 -21.64
C ARG A 61 -38.56 -16.12 -21.59
N ILE A 62 -39.27 -15.45 -20.68
CA ILE A 62 -40.74 -15.32 -20.71
C ILE A 62 -41.27 -14.71 -22.04
N PRO A 63 -40.55 -13.84 -22.80
CA PRO A 63 -41.06 -13.32 -24.07
C PRO A 63 -40.67 -14.13 -25.32
N LEU A 64 -39.86 -15.20 -25.22
CA LEU A 64 -39.29 -15.90 -26.39
C LEU A 64 -40.19 -16.99 -26.99
N TRP A 65 -41.35 -17.26 -26.39
CA TRP A 65 -42.30 -18.28 -26.85
C TRP A 65 -43.42 -17.72 -27.74
N ASN A 66 -43.37 -16.42 -28.07
CA ASN A 66 -44.31 -15.76 -28.97
C ASN A 66 -43.56 -15.17 -30.18
N PRO A 67 -43.57 -15.82 -31.37
CA PRO A 67 -43.03 -15.23 -32.59
C PRO A 67 -44.07 -14.30 -33.25
N ALA A 68 -44.67 -13.39 -32.49
CA ALA A 68 -45.51 -12.31 -33.02
C ALA A 68 -44.77 -10.97 -32.89
N PRO A 69 -44.86 -10.07 -33.89
CA PRO A 69 -44.00 -8.89 -33.97
C PRO A 69 -44.25 -7.96 -32.78
N ALA A 70 -43.14 -7.64 -32.12
CA ALA A 70 -43.05 -6.86 -30.90
C ALA A 70 -43.51 -5.41 -31.08
N LYS A 71 -44.83 -5.15 -30.97
CA LYS A 71 -45.39 -3.82 -30.69
C LYS A 71 -46.64 -3.86 -29.81
N SER A 72 -46.76 -4.81 -28.89
CA SER A 72 -47.71 -4.70 -27.76
C SER A 72 -47.49 -5.82 -26.76
N SER A 73 -46.69 -5.61 -25.72
CA SER A 73 -46.85 -6.30 -24.43
C SER A 73 -45.69 -6.03 -23.46
N ALA A 74 -45.77 -4.91 -22.74
CA ALA A 74 -45.69 -5.02 -21.29
C ALA A 74 -47.01 -5.65 -20.78
N ALA A 75 -47.41 -6.79 -21.36
CA ALA A 75 -48.60 -7.51 -20.94
C ALA A 75 -48.25 -8.06 -19.57
N ARG A 76 -48.94 -7.51 -18.56
CA ARG A 76 -49.18 -8.19 -17.29
C ARG A 76 -49.27 -9.69 -17.60
N MET A 77 -48.37 -10.50 -17.04
CA MET A 77 -48.67 -11.90 -16.82
C MET A 77 -50.05 -11.87 -16.18
N ARG A 78 -51.10 -12.36 -16.87
CA ARG A 78 -52.41 -12.53 -16.26
C ARG A 78 -52.15 -13.35 -15.00
N SER A 79 -52.32 -12.74 -13.83
CA SER A 79 -52.21 -13.49 -12.57
C SER A 79 -53.37 -14.46 -12.57
N TYR A 80 -53.09 -15.73 -12.30
CA TYR A 80 -54.12 -16.74 -12.10
C TYR A 80 -54.29 -16.92 -10.59
N PRO A 81 -55.21 -16.17 -9.94
CA PRO A 81 -55.28 -16.09 -8.48
C PRO A 81 -55.50 -17.44 -7.81
N GLU A 82 -56.23 -18.35 -8.47
CA GLU A 82 -56.42 -19.73 -7.97
C GLU A 82 -55.10 -20.52 -7.93
N ILE A 83 -54.25 -20.38 -8.96
CA ILE A 83 -52.93 -21.02 -9.00
C ILE A 83 -52.02 -20.39 -7.96
N ASP A 84 -52.04 -19.05 -7.83
CA ASP A 84 -51.25 -18.32 -6.84
C ASP A 84 -51.60 -18.73 -5.40
N GLU A 85 -52.89 -18.88 -5.09
CA GLU A 85 -53.38 -19.31 -3.79
C GLU A 85 -52.98 -20.77 -3.48
N LYS A 86 -53.20 -21.70 -4.43
CA LYS A 86 -52.77 -23.09 -4.29
C LYS A 86 -51.25 -23.19 -4.10
N TRP A 87 -50.49 -22.42 -4.87
CA TRP A 87 -49.03 -22.38 -4.78
C TRP A 87 -48.53 -21.82 -3.45
N ALA A 88 -49.16 -20.78 -2.92
CA ALA A 88 -48.84 -20.24 -1.60
C ALA A 88 -49.07 -21.28 -0.49
N ARG A 89 -50.14 -22.07 -0.59
CA ARG A 89 -50.40 -23.18 0.34
C ARG A 89 -49.31 -24.25 0.25
N VAL A 90 -48.91 -24.66 -0.96
CA VAL A 90 -47.78 -25.60 -1.17
C VAL A 90 -46.49 -25.08 -0.54
N LEU A 91 -46.14 -23.81 -0.77
CA LEU A 91 -44.92 -23.21 -0.20
C LEU A 91 -44.95 -23.15 1.34
N SER A 92 -46.11 -22.85 1.92
CA SER A 92 -46.24 -22.80 3.39
C SER A 92 -46.12 -24.18 4.03
N PHE A 93 -46.65 -25.23 3.39
CA PHE A 93 -46.46 -26.61 3.80
C PHE A 93 -45.00 -27.04 3.75
N LEU A 94 -44.33 -26.84 2.61
CA LEU A 94 -42.93 -27.25 2.48
C LEU A 94 -42.04 -26.54 3.51
N LYS A 95 -42.28 -25.26 3.78
CA LYS A 95 -41.57 -24.50 4.84
C LYS A 95 -41.78 -25.11 6.22
N ARG A 96 -43.01 -25.48 6.58
CA ARG A 96 -43.32 -26.13 7.87
C ARG A 96 -42.64 -27.50 8.00
N THR A 97 -42.63 -28.30 6.94
CA THR A 97 -41.98 -29.63 6.92
C THR A 97 -40.46 -29.52 7.01
N SER A 98 -39.86 -28.54 6.32
CA SER A 98 -38.41 -28.26 6.38
C SER A 98 -37.95 -27.75 7.75
N GLN A 99 -38.78 -27.00 8.48
CA GLN A 99 -38.46 -26.53 9.83
C GLN A 99 -38.49 -27.63 10.90
N ARG A 100 -39.29 -28.69 10.71
CA ARG A 100 -39.37 -29.83 11.63
C ARG A 100 -38.24 -30.84 11.45
N ASN A 101 -37.67 -30.96 10.25
CA ASN A 101 -36.56 -31.87 9.94
C ASN A 101 -35.38 -31.10 9.35
N SER A 102 -34.35 -30.84 10.17
CA SER A 102 -33.14 -30.06 9.81
C SER A 102 -32.31 -30.64 8.66
N VAL A 103 -32.58 -31.88 8.26
CA VAL A 103 -31.92 -32.58 7.15
C VAL A 103 -32.62 -32.34 5.81
N ILE A 104 -33.88 -31.89 5.80
CA ILE A 104 -34.71 -31.79 4.60
C ILE A 104 -34.97 -30.33 4.25
N SER A 105 -34.42 -29.86 3.13
CA SER A 105 -34.70 -28.51 2.61
C SER A 105 -35.97 -28.51 1.75
N VAL A 106 -36.72 -27.40 1.72
CA VAL A 106 -37.87 -27.21 0.81
C VAL A 106 -37.57 -27.58 -0.66
N ALA A 107 -36.31 -27.48 -1.09
CA ALA A 107 -35.86 -27.76 -2.44
C ALA A 107 -35.62 -29.25 -2.76
N SER A 108 -35.66 -30.17 -1.77
CA SER A 108 -35.21 -31.57 -1.95
C SER A 108 -36.31 -32.61 -2.17
N PHE A 109 -37.60 -32.26 -2.11
CA PHE A 109 -38.67 -33.24 -2.42
C PHE A 109 -38.80 -33.47 -3.94
N PRO A 110 -38.76 -34.72 -4.43
CA PRO A 110 -39.00 -35.03 -5.83
C PRO A 110 -40.38 -34.55 -6.30
N GLN A 111 -40.44 -33.89 -7.47
CA GLN A 111 -41.69 -33.41 -8.07
C GLN A 111 -41.96 -34.16 -9.38
N PHE A 112 -43.09 -34.84 -9.46
CA PHE A 112 -43.60 -35.49 -10.66
C PHE A 112 -44.84 -34.76 -11.16
N MET A 113 -45.10 -34.84 -12.45
CA MET A 113 -46.30 -34.25 -13.07
C MET A 113 -47.06 -35.32 -13.83
N LEU A 114 -48.38 -35.40 -13.64
CA LEU A 114 -49.26 -36.19 -14.51
C LEU A 114 -49.70 -35.31 -15.67
N LEU A 115 -49.53 -35.80 -16.89
CA LEU A 115 -49.93 -35.11 -18.11
C LEU A 115 -50.71 -36.06 -19.02
N GLY A 116 -51.87 -35.64 -19.49
CA GLY A 116 -52.64 -36.38 -20.50
C GLY A 116 -54.04 -35.80 -20.69
N PRO A 117 -54.80 -36.26 -21.70
CA PRO A 117 -56.10 -35.69 -22.04
C PRO A 117 -57.12 -35.67 -20.90
N ALA A 118 -58.18 -34.90 -21.07
CA ALA A 118 -59.30 -34.91 -20.14
C ALA A 118 -59.89 -36.31 -20.04
N ARG A 119 -60.41 -36.63 -18.85
CA ARG A 119 -61.06 -37.92 -18.56
C ARG A 119 -60.16 -39.16 -18.65
N THR A 120 -58.84 -39.08 -18.86
CA THR A 120 -57.97 -40.28 -18.75
C THR A 120 -57.87 -40.88 -17.34
N GLY A 121 -58.48 -40.25 -16.33
CA GLY A 121 -58.52 -40.78 -14.95
C GLY A 121 -57.40 -40.29 -14.05
N LYS A 122 -56.62 -39.26 -14.42
CA LYS A 122 -55.50 -38.71 -13.62
C LYS A 122 -55.86 -38.46 -12.15
N THR A 123 -56.88 -37.64 -11.90
CA THR A 123 -57.36 -37.30 -10.55
C THR A 123 -57.86 -38.54 -9.81
N SER A 124 -58.65 -39.39 -10.49
CA SER A 124 -59.18 -40.62 -9.90
C SER A 124 -58.08 -41.62 -9.52
N LEU A 125 -56.97 -41.68 -10.28
CA LEU A 125 -55.82 -42.51 -9.93
C LEU A 125 -55.12 -42.02 -8.67
N LEU A 126 -54.98 -40.70 -8.52
CA LEU A 126 -54.39 -40.12 -7.31
C LEU A 126 -55.29 -40.32 -6.09
N ASP A 127 -56.60 -40.22 -6.25
CA ASP A 127 -57.56 -40.52 -5.18
C ASP A 127 -57.53 -42.02 -4.78
N MET A 128 -57.37 -42.92 -5.76
CA MET A 128 -57.26 -44.38 -5.52
C MET A 128 -55.91 -44.82 -4.96
N ALA A 129 -54.87 -43.98 -5.05
CA ALA A 129 -53.56 -44.26 -4.47
C ALA A 129 -53.53 -44.15 -2.93
N ASP A 130 -54.67 -43.78 -2.30
CA ASP A 130 -54.91 -43.42 -0.90
C ASP A 130 -53.74 -43.61 0.09
N LEU A 131 -52.85 -42.63 0.07
CA LEU A 131 -51.76 -42.46 1.02
C LEU A 131 -51.87 -41.03 1.56
N GLU A 132 -52.23 -40.94 2.84
CA GLU A 132 -52.31 -39.72 3.68
C GLU A 132 -52.59 -38.41 2.93
N ARG A 133 -53.87 -38.08 2.72
CA ARG A 133 -54.31 -36.72 2.35
C ARG A 133 -53.80 -35.70 3.38
N SER A 134 -52.64 -35.08 3.12
CA SER A 134 -52.15 -33.97 3.93
C SER A 134 -52.88 -32.68 3.53
N ALA A 135 -54.05 -32.45 4.15
CA ALA A 135 -54.72 -31.18 4.49
C ALA A 135 -54.64 -29.93 3.57
N ILE A 136 -54.27 -30.04 2.30
CA ILE A 136 -54.11 -28.88 1.38
C ILE A 136 -54.92 -29.04 0.09
N SER A 137 -55.27 -30.27 -0.31
CA SER A 137 -56.32 -30.48 -1.30
C SER A 137 -57.62 -29.91 -0.72
N SER A 138 -58.24 -28.96 -1.42
CA SER A 138 -59.53 -28.38 -1.01
C SER A 138 -60.50 -29.49 -0.62
N GLU A 139 -61.12 -29.39 0.57
CA GLU A 139 -62.17 -30.29 1.06
C GLU A 139 -63.35 -30.47 0.07
N ARG A 140 -63.42 -29.64 -0.99
CA ARG A 140 -64.46 -29.67 -2.04
C ARG A 140 -64.08 -30.45 -3.31
N ALA A 141 -62.90 -31.09 -3.38
CA ALA A 141 -62.48 -31.81 -4.59
C ALA A 141 -63.26 -33.11 -4.85
N ALA A 142 -63.91 -33.69 -3.83
CA ALA A 142 -64.66 -34.94 -3.97
C ALA A 142 -65.94 -34.83 -4.83
N GLU A 143 -66.44 -33.61 -5.08
CA GLU A 143 -67.74 -33.38 -5.74
C GLU A 143 -67.66 -32.73 -7.13
N ARG A 144 -66.47 -32.36 -7.63
CA ARG A 144 -66.31 -31.71 -8.94
C ARG A 144 -65.82 -32.69 -10.02
N PRO A 145 -66.46 -32.75 -11.20
CA PRO A 145 -66.00 -33.57 -12.31
C PRO A 145 -64.78 -32.92 -13.00
N GLY A 146 -63.59 -33.11 -12.43
CA GLY A 146 -62.30 -32.81 -13.06
C GLY A 146 -61.49 -31.65 -12.46
N THR A 147 -60.18 -31.70 -12.66
CA THR A 147 -59.19 -30.69 -12.24
C THR A 147 -59.28 -29.45 -13.12
N ALA A 148 -59.54 -28.28 -12.53
CA ALA A 148 -59.72 -27.02 -13.25
C ALA A 148 -58.42 -26.45 -13.82
N ASN A 149 -57.33 -26.50 -13.03
CA ASN A 149 -56.00 -26.01 -13.40
C ASN A 149 -54.89 -27.00 -13.02
N ALA A 150 -54.40 -26.96 -11.79
CA ALA A 150 -53.45 -27.93 -11.25
C ALA A 150 -53.63 -28.09 -9.74
N ASP A 151 -53.39 -29.31 -9.23
CA ASP A 151 -53.46 -29.65 -7.82
C ASP A 151 -52.23 -30.45 -7.39
N TRP A 152 -51.71 -30.17 -6.19
CA TRP A 152 -50.50 -30.79 -5.66
C TRP A 152 -50.89 -31.88 -4.65
N TYR A 153 -50.53 -33.11 -4.96
CA TYR A 153 -50.69 -34.27 -4.09
C TYR A 153 -49.36 -34.57 -3.41
N PHE A 154 -49.38 -34.73 -2.09
CA PHE A 154 -48.20 -35.01 -1.28
C PHE A 154 -48.19 -36.48 -0.88
N PHE A 155 -47.15 -37.18 -1.27
CA PHE A 155 -46.87 -38.56 -0.84
C PHE A 155 -45.70 -38.57 0.14
N GLU A 156 -45.52 -39.69 0.83
CA GLU A 156 -44.45 -39.91 1.83
C GLU A 156 -43.04 -39.51 1.32
N HIS A 157 -42.78 -39.71 0.02
CA HIS A 157 -41.45 -39.52 -0.58
C HIS A 157 -41.44 -38.66 -1.85
N CYS A 158 -42.58 -38.14 -2.31
CA CYS A 158 -42.62 -37.26 -3.49
C CYS A 158 -43.86 -36.36 -3.51
N ILE A 159 -43.83 -35.37 -4.39
CA ILE A 159 -44.98 -34.50 -4.70
C ILE A 159 -45.38 -34.81 -6.13
N VAL A 160 -46.68 -34.99 -6.35
CA VAL A 160 -47.24 -35.27 -7.66
C VAL A 160 -48.22 -34.17 -8.03
N LEU A 161 -47.97 -33.52 -9.15
CA LEU A 161 -48.82 -32.48 -9.72
C LEU A 161 -49.86 -33.11 -10.63
N ASP A 162 -51.13 -33.07 -10.22
CA ASP A 162 -52.27 -33.34 -11.09
C ASP A 162 -52.52 -32.12 -11.97
N THR A 163 -52.60 -32.32 -13.29
CA THR A 163 -52.85 -31.25 -14.24
C THR A 163 -54.22 -31.39 -14.90
N ALA A 164 -54.84 -30.25 -15.21
CA ALA A 164 -56.07 -30.22 -15.97
C ALA A 164 -55.87 -30.87 -17.35
N GLY A 165 -56.85 -31.67 -17.77
CA GLY A 165 -56.75 -32.39 -19.06
C GLY A 165 -56.64 -31.48 -20.27
N ASN A 166 -57.19 -30.26 -20.16
CA ASN A 166 -57.08 -29.23 -21.20
C ASN A 166 -55.62 -28.83 -21.50
N TYR A 167 -54.68 -28.97 -20.56
CA TYR A 167 -53.26 -28.66 -20.81
C TYR A 167 -52.64 -29.62 -21.83
N ALA A 168 -53.06 -30.88 -21.86
CA ALA A 168 -52.60 -31.85 -22.85
C ALA A 168 -53.34 -31.71 -24.21
N GLU A 169 -54.55 -31.17 -24.21
CA GLU A 169 -55.40 -31.09 -25.41
C GLU A 169 -55.28 -29.77 -26.17
N THR A 170 -55.01 -28.69 -25.45
CA THR A 170 -54.91 -27.35 -26.01
C THR A 170 -53.54 -27.19 -26.69
N PRO A 171 -53.46 -26.56 -27.87
CA PRO A 171 -52.17 -26.22 -28.47
C PRO A 171 -51.33 -25.30 -27.55
N PRO A 172 -50.01 -25.18 -27.78
CA PRO A 172 -49.18 -24.11 -27.22
C PRO A 172 -49.80 -22.72 -27.47
N ALA A 173 -49.42 -21.71 -26.68
CA ALA A 173 -49.94 -20.33 -26.74
C ALA A 173 -50.10 -19.81 -28.20
N PRO A 174 -51.14 -18.98 -28.50
CA PRO A 174 -51.82 -18.02 -27.60
C PRO A 174 -53.28 -18.37 -27.27
N SER A 175 -53.56 -19.61 -26.89
CA SER A 175 -54.85 -19.98 -26.25
C SER A 175 -54.84 -19.72 -24.74
N ASN A 176 -56.00 -19.44 -24.11
CA ASN A 176 -56.11 -19.25 -22.65
C ASN A 176 -55.48 -20.38 -21.82
N GLY A 177 -55.68 -21.65 -22.22
CA GLY A 177 -55.08 -22.81 -21.54
C GLY A 177 -53.56 -22.94 -21.77
N GLY A 178 -53.06 -22.39 -22.88
CA GLY A 178 -51.62 -22.31 -23.17
C GLY A 178 -50.91 -21.26 -22.31
N GLU A 179 -51.51 -20.08 -22.12
CA GLU A 179 -50.98 -19.03 -21.24
C GLU A 179 -50.96 -19.47 -19.76
N GLU A 180 -52.02 -20.15 -19.30
CA GLU A 180 -52.12 -20.66 -17.93
C GLU A 180 -51.06 -21.74 -17.64
N TRP A 181 -50.85 -22.65 -18.60
CA TRP A 181 -49.78 -23.65 -18.54
C TRP A 181 -48.40 -23.00 -18.41
N GLU A 182 -48.08 -22.01 -19.24
CA GLU A 182 -46.78 -21.31 -19.16
C GLU A 182 -46.57 -20.57 -17.83
N TYR A 183 -47.65 -20.01 -17.27
CA TYR A 183 -47.63 -19.40 -15.94
C TYR A 183 -47.29 -20.42 -14.84
N LEU A 184 -47.97 -21.57 -14.85
CA LEU A 184 -47.70 -22.68 -13.93
C LEU A 184 -46.23 -23.14 -14.01
N LEU A 185 -45.70 -23.36 -15.23
CA LEU A 185 -44.30 -23.75 -15.42
C LEU A 185 -43.33 -22.69 -14.87
N THR A 186 -43.64 -21.40 -15.06
CA THR A 186 -42.83 -20.31 -14.54
C THR A 186 -42.79 -20.31 -13.00
N LEU A 187 -43.91 -20.59 -12.34
CA LEU A 187 -43.96 -20.71 -10.87
C LEU A 187 -43.06 -21.86 -10.39
N MET A 188 -43.13 -23.02 -11.03
CA MET A 188 -42.30 -24.18 -10.70
C MET A 188 -40.80 -23.88 -10.87
N ALA A 189 -40.40 -23.28 -12.00
CA ALA A 189 -39.00 -22.91 -12.23
C ALA A 189 -38.47 -21.82 -11.29
N ARG A 190 -39.33 -20.96 -10.73
CA ARG A 190 -38.92 -19.98 -9.71
C ARG A 190 -38.58 -20.64 -8.38
N GLN A 191 -39.31 -21.68 -7.98
CA GLN A 191 -39.06 -22.38 -6.72
C GLN A 191 -37.87 -23.33 -6.82
N ARG A 192 -37.75 -24.09 -7.92
CA ARG A 192 -36.68 -25.08 -8.14
C ARG A 192 -35.97 -24.82 -9.47
N PRO A 193 -35.07 -23.81 -9.53
CA PRO A 193 -34.49 -23.36 -10.81
C PRO A 193 -33.56 -24.36 -11.48
N ASP A 194 -32.96 -25.29 -10.72
CA ASP A 194 -32.05 -26.32 -11.26
C ASP A 194 -32.79 -27.62 -11.63
N GLU A 195 -33.89 -27.95 -10.92
CA GLU A 195 -34.68 -29.18 -11.12
C GLU A 195 -36.19 -28.93 -10.85
N PRO A 196 -36.91 -28.23 -11.76
CA PRO A 196 -38.34 -27.99 -11.59
C PRO A 196 -39.19 -29.28 -11.55
N LEU A 197 -38.76 -30.31 -12.27
CA LEU A 197 -39.41 -31.63 -12.35
C LEU A 197 -38.37 -32.75 -12.29
N ASN A 198 -38.69 -33.82 -11.57
CA ASN A 198 -37.90 -35.04 -11.45
C ASN A 198 -38.39 -36.16 -12.39
N GLY A 199 -39.61 -36.06 -12.92
CA GLY A 199 -40.14 -36.96 -13.94
C GLY A 199 -41.53 -36.54 -14.42
N LEU A 200 -41.94 -37.08 -15.56
CA LEU A 200 -43.25 -36.85 -16.16
C LEU A 200 -43.99 -38.17 -16.33
N VAL A 201 -45.22 -38.25 -15.83
CA VAL A 201 -46.11 -39.39 -16.04
C VAL A 201 -47.11 -39.00 -17.13
N VAL A 202 -46.93 -39.57 -18.32
CA VAL A 202 -47.85 -39.38 -19.44
C VAL A 202 -48.93 -40.44 -19.37
N THR A 203 -50.18 -40.00 -19.16
CA THR A 203 -51.32 -40.91 -19.09
C THR A 203 -51.95 -41.12 -20.46
N VAL A 204 -52.16 -42.38 -20.84
CA VAL A 204 -52.86 -42.79 -22.07
C VAL A 204 -53.99 -43.73 -21.68
N SER A 205 -55.24 -43.43 -22.07
CA SER A 205 -56.38 -44.27 -21.71
C SER A 205 -56.38 -45.57 -22.54
N CYS A 206 -56.53 -46.71 -21.87
CA CYS A 206 -56.75 -48.00 -22.54
C CYS A 206 -58.00 -47.97 -23.42
N GLU A 207 -59.07 -47.32 -22.95
CA GLU A 207 -60.30 -47.12 -23.72
C GLU A 207 -60.06 -46.31 -25.00
N ASP A 208 -59.17 -45.31 -24.95
CA ASP A 208 -58.81 -44.52 -26.13
C ASP A 208 -57.98 -45.35 -27.12
N LEU A 209 -57.04 -46.17 -26.61
CA LEU A 209 -56.26 -47.10 -27.44
C LEU A 209 -57.15 -48.13 -28.17
N LEU A 210 -58.27 -48.51 -27.56
CA LEU A 210 -59.23 -49.45 -28.13
C LEU A 210 -60.20 -48.79 -29.12
N ARG A 211 -60.58 -47.52 -28.92
CA ARG A 211 -61.64 -46.84 -29.67
C ARG A 211 -61.17 -45.85 -30.72
N LEU A 212 -60.09 -45.12 -30.47
CA LEU A 212 -59.61 -44.06 -31.36
C LEU A 212 -58.91 -44.64 -32.59
N ASP A 213 -59.00 -43.90 -33.69
CA ASP A 213 -58.26 -44.19 -34.92
C ASP A 213 -56.80 -43.74 -34.82
N GLU A 214 -55.95 -44.21 -35.73
CA GLU A 214 -54.50 -43.91 -35.72
C GLU A 214 -54.21 -42.43 -35.89
N LYS A 215 -55.07 -41.69 -36.58
CA LYS A 215 -54.90 -40.24 -36.76
C LYS A 215 -55.09 -39.52 -35.43
N SER A 216 -56.15 -39.83 -34.68
CA SER A 216 -56.41 -39.21 -33.37
C SER A 216 -55.33 -39.56 -32.35
N LEU A 217 -54.83 -40.81 -32.34
CA LEU A 217 -53.72 -41.23 -31.48
C LEU A 217 -52.42 -40.48 -31.79
N ARG A 218 -52.11 -40.29 -33.08
CA ARG A 218 -50.93 -39.50 -33.48
C ARG A 218 -51.08 -38.03 -33.10
N GLU A 219 -52.26 -37.43 -33.29
CA GLU A 219 -52.52 -36.05 -32.85
C GLU A 219 -52.38 -35.88 -31.34
N GLN A 220 -52.86 -36.85 -30.56
CA GLN A 220 -52.68 -36.89 -29.11
C GLN A 220 -51.19 -36.93 -28.74
N GLY A 221 -50.41 -37.82 -29.38
CA GLY A 221 -48.97 -37.91 -29.18
C GLY A 221 -48.23 -36.60 -29.51
N LYS A 222 -48.57 -35.94 -30.62
CA LYS A 222 -47.99 -34.64 -31.04
C LYS A 222 -48.26 -33.53 -30.03
N ARG A 223 -49.46 -33.46 -29.46
CA ARG A 223 -49.79 -32.45 -28.45
C ARG A 223 -48.99 -32.67 -27.17
N ILE A 224 -48.89 -33.92 -26.71
CA ILE A 224 -48.07 -34.29 -25.55
C ILE A 224 -46.60 -33.97 -25.82
N ARG A 225 -46.09 -34.28 -27.02
CA ARG A 225 -44.73 -33.93 -27.44
C ARG A 225 -44.43 -32.44 -27.27
N GLY A 226 -45.31 -31.57 -27.76
CA GLY A 226 -45.14 -30.12 -27.61
C GLY A 226 -45.05 -29.68 -26.14
N ARG A 227 -45.81 -30.32 -25.24
CA ARG A 227 -45.72 -30.05 -23.80
C ARG A 227 -44.43 -30.58 -23.16
N VAL A 228 -43.97 -31.76 -23.57
CA VAL A 228 -42.66 -32.30 -23.16
C VAL A 228 -41.54 -31.34 -23.57
N GLU A 229 -41.58 -30.80 -24.78
CA GLU A 229 -40.59 -29.84 -25.28
C GLU A 229 -40.61 -28.53 -24.49
N GLN A 230 -41.80 -28.02 -24.15
CA GLN A 230 -41.96 -26.86 -23.26
C GLN A 230 -41.32 -27.09 -21.89
N LEU A 231 -41.57 -28.26 -21.28
CA LEU A 231 -41.01 -28.63 -19.99
C LEU A 231 -39.48 -28.74 -20.04
N MET A 232 -38.93 -29.46 -21.00
CA MET A 232 -37.47 -29.65 -21.13
C MET A 232 -36.73 -28.34 -21.41
N SER A 233 -37.30 -27.46 -22.24
CA SER A 233 -36.72 -26.15 -22.56
C SER A 233 -36.70 -25.22 -21.34
N LEU A 234 -37.74 -25.27 -20.51
CA LEU A 234 -37.88 -24.47 -19.30
C LEU A 234 -37.01 -25.01 -18.14
N SER A 235 -36.95 -26.34 -17.96
CA SER A 235 -36.15 -26.99 -16.91
C SER A 235 -34.66 -27.06 -17.23
N ARG A 236 -34.28 -26.99 -18.51
CA ARG A 236 -32.91 -27.21 -19.00
C ARG A 236 -32.35 -28.60 -18.67
N THR A 237 -33.23 -29.54 -18.40
CA THR A 237 -32.93 -30.92 -18.03
C THR A 237 -33.70 -31.89 -18.89
N ARG A 238 -33.12 -33.07 -19.09
CA ARG A 238 -33.84 -34.27 -19.51
C ARG A 238 -34.26 -35.00 -18.25
N PHE A 239 -35.54 -35.37 -18.19
CA PHE A 239 -36.13 -36.10 -17.08
C PHE A 239 -36.81 -37.36 -17.60
N PRO A 240 -36.93 -38.41 -16.77
CA PRO A 240 -37.59 -39.65 -17.14
C PRO A 240 -39.08 -39.42 -17.42
N ILE A 241 -39.57 -40.03 -18.50
CA ILE A 241 -40.98 -40.05 -18.88
C ILE A 241 -41.53 -41.47 -18.73
N TYR A 242 -42.60 -41.61 -17.96
CA TYR A 242 -43.36 -42.84 -17.77
C TYR A 242 -44.60 -42.81 -18.65
N LEU A 243 -44.83 -43.85 -19.45
CA LEU A 243 -46.14 -44.07 -20.04
C LEU A 243 -46.99 -44.86 -19.05
N LEU A 244 -48.10 -44.28 -18.62
CA LEU A 244 -49.07 -44.92 -17.75
C LEU A 244 -50.35 -45.17 -18.54
N VAL A 245 -50.62 -46.43 -18.87
CA VAL A 245 -51.87 -46.83 -19.52
C VAL A 245 -52.95 -46.94 -18.46
N THR A 246 -53.88 -46.00 -18.46
CA THR A 246 -54.94 -45.87 -17.46
C THR A 246 -56.22 -46.55 -17.94
N ARG A 247 -57.22 -46.68 -17.06
CA ARG A 247 -58.51 -47.32 -17.37
C ARG A 247 -58.36 -48.74 -17.92
N LEU A 248 -57.40 -49.50 -17.38
CA LEU A 248 -57.16 -50.88 -17.79
C LEU A 248 -58.41 -51.76 -17.61
N ASP A 249 -59.31 -51.40 -16.69
CA ASP A 249 -60.62 -52.02 -16.48
C ASP A 249 -61.57 -51.96 -17.70
N ALA A 250 -61.31 -51.06 -18.67
CA ALA A 250 -62.04 -51.04 -19.93
C ALA A 250 -61.66 -52.20 -20.88
N LEU A 251 -60.53 -52.87 -20.63
CA LEU A 251 -60.10 -54.02 -21.41
C LEU A 251 -60.86 -55.28 -20.96
N PRO A 252 -61.56 -56.00 -21.87
CA PRO A 252 -62.31 -57.20 -21.52
C PRO A 252 -61.43 -58.25 -20.82
N GLY A 253 -61.92 -58.79 -19.69
CA GLY A 253 -61.23 -59.82 -18.90
C GLY A 253 -60.39 -59.29 -17.73
N VAL A 254 -60.12 -57.97 -17.64
CA VAL A 254 -59.30 -57.41 -16.55
C VAL A 254 -60.05 -57.42 -15.21
N THR A 255 -61.34 -57.10 -15.21
CA THR A 255 -62.15 -57.07 -13.99
C THR A 255 -62.26 -58.48 -13.38
N GLU A 256 -62.47 -59.48 -14.23
CA GLU A 256 -62.53 -60.89 -13.86
C GLU A 256 -61.17 -61.38 -13.37
N MET A 257 -60.07 -60.99 -14.03
CA MET A 257 -58.72 -61.28 -13.56
C MET A 257 -58.48 -60.71 -12.16
N ALA A 258 -58.88 -59.45 -11.93
CA ALA A 258 -58.67 -58.78 -10.66
C ALA A 258 -59.38 -59.48 -9.49
N GLN A 259 -60.60 -59.99 -9.72
CA GLN A 259 -61.35 -60.74 -8.71
C GLN A 259 -60.70 -62.09 -8.33
N LEU A 260 -59.86 -62.64 -9.20
CA LEU A 260 -59.16 -63.91 -8.97
C LEU A 260 -57.79 -63.71 -8.29
N LEU A 261 -57.30 -62.48 -8.20
CA LEU A 261 -55.99 -62.15 -7.64
C LEU A 261 -56.08 -61.77 -6.16
N PRO A 262 -55.04 -62.10 -5.35
CA PRO A 262 -54.95 -61.62 -3.98
C PRO A 262 -54.89 -60.09 -3.92
N PRO A 263 -55.45 -59.44 -2.87
CA PRO A 263 -55.44 -57.99 -2.73
C PRO A 263 -54.03 -57.37 -2.82
N GLN A 264 -53.02 -58.04 -2.27
CA GLN A 264 -51.63 -57.56 -2.31
C GLN A 264 -51.09 -57.49 -3.75
N SER A 265 -51.52 -58.40 -4.63
CA SER A 265 -51.16 -58.39 -6.05
C SER A 265 -51.81 -57.24 -6.80
N LEU A 266 -53.00 -56.79 -6.37
CA LEU A 266 -53.68 -55.63 -6.94
C LEU A 266 -53.02 -54.30 -6.53
N SER A 267 -52.31 -54.26 -5.41
CA SER A 267 -51.54 -53.07 -5.00
C SER A 267 -50.20 -52.94 -5.71
N GLN A 268 -49.61 -54.05 -6.19
CA GLN A 268 -48.31 -54.09 -6.86
C GLN A 268 -48.36 -53.39 -8.23
N ALA A 269 -47.33 -52.62 -8.58
CA ALA A 269 -47.30 -51.93 -9.87
C ALA A 269 -47.17 -52.93 -11.03
N MET A 270 -48.09 -52.86 -12.00
CA MET A 270 -48.08 -53.68 -13.20
C MET A 270 -47.33 -52.93 -14.31
N GLY A 271 -46.07 -53.30 -14.56
CA GLY A 271 -45.28 -52.61 -15.58
C GLY A 271 -43.84 -53.08 -15.68
N TYR A 272 -43.04 -52.23 -16.32
CA TYR A 272 -41.63 -52.42 -16.59
C TYR A 272 -40.88 -51.08 -16.50
N ILE A 273 -39.70 -51.11 -15.88
CA ILE A 273 -38.77 -49.98 -15.78
C ILE A 273 -37.54 -50.28 -16.64
N SER A 274 -37.08 -49.28 -17.40
CA SER A 274 -35.87 -49.41 -18.20
C SER A 274 -34.64 -49.40 -17.29
N ALA A 275 -33.76 -50.40 -17.46
CA ALA A 275 -32.47 -50.44 -16.78
C ALA A 275 -31.48 -49.42 -17.35
N ASP A 276 -31.61 -49.09 -18.64
CA ASP A 276 -30.78 -48.10 -19.35
C ASP A 276 -31.65 -46.93 -19.81
N PRO A 277 -31.51 -45.73 -19.21
CA PRO A 277 -32.24 -44.52 -19.62
C PRO A 277 -31.90 -44.03 -21.03
N ASP A 278 -30.75 -44.40 -21.59
CA ASP A 278 -30.32 -43.96 -22.92
C ASP A 278 -30.70 -44.95 -24.03
N GLU A 279 -31.31 -46.09 -23.67
CA GLU A 279 -31.82 -47.04 -24.65
C GLU A 279 -32.97 -46.43 -25.49
N PRO A 280 -32.97 -46.58 -26.82
CA PRO A 280 -34.05 -46.08 -27.66
C PRO A 280 -35.42 -46.67 -27.28
N TRP A 281 -36.42 -45.80 -27.15
CA TRP A 281 -37.80 -46.19 -26.83
C TRP A 281 -38.34 -47.31 -27.74
N SER A 282 -37.92 -47.34 -29.01
CA SER A 282 -38.35 -48.32 -30.01
C SER A 282 -37.92 -49.75 -29.69
N LYS A 283 -36.87 -49.94 -28.87
CA LYS A 283 -36.45 -51.24 -28.34
C LYS A 283 -37.05 -51.52 -26.97
N THR A 284 -37.09 -50.50 -26.12
CA THR A 284 -37.53 -50.64 -24.73
C THR A 284 -39.03 -50.84 -24.63
N LEU A 285 -39.85 -50.15 -25.44
CA LEU A 285 -41.32 -50.24 -25.38
C LEU A 285 -41.84 -51.65 -25.74
N PRO A 286 -41.45 -52.29 -26.86
CA PRO A 286 -41.90 -53.65 -27.16
C PRO A 286 -41.44 -54.67 -26.10
N ARG A 287 -40.23 -54.52 -25.56
CA ARG A 287 -39.71 -55.37 -24.48
C ARG A 287 -40.51 -55.20 -23.19
N ALA A 288 -40.76 -53.96 -22.80
CA ALA A 288 -41.54 -53.60 -21.62
C ALA A 288 -42.96 -54.19 -21.72
N PHE A 289 -43.59 -54.01 -22.87
CA PHE A 289 -44.92 -54.55 -23.14
C PHE A 289 -44.92 -56.08 -23.13
N GLY A 290 -43.99 -56.71 -23.86
CA GLY A 290 -43.84 -58.17 -23.94
C GLY A 290 -43.66 -58.80 -22.56
N SER A 291 -42.85 -58.20 -21.69
CA SER A 291 -42.66 -58.69 -20.32
C SER A 291 -43.97 -58.73 -19.51
N VAL A 292 -44.86 -57.76 -19.70
CA VAL A 292 -46.17 -57.74 -19.03
C VAL A 292 -47.13 -58.73 -19.69
N ALA A 293 -47.15 -58.78 -21.02
CA ALA A 293 -47.97 -59.71 -21.80
C ALA A 293 -47.64 -61.18 -21.49
N ASP A 294 -46.36 -61.53 -21.36
CA ASP A 294 -45.91 -62.88 -21.01
C ASP A 294 -46.34 -63.27 -19.59
N LYS A 295 -46.29 -62.33 -18.64
CA LYS A 295 -46.82 -62.56 -17.28
C LYS A 295 -48.33 -62.79 -17.29
N LEU A 296 -49.08 -62.05 -18.10
CA LEU A 296 -50.53 -62.28 -18.28
C LEU A 296 -50.82 -63.65 -18.90
N LYS A 297 -50.04 -64.07 -19.91
CA LYS A 297 -50.12 -65.41 -20.52
C LYS A 297 -49.81 -66.51 -19.50
N GLY A 298 -48.76 -66.32 -18.69
CA GLY A 298 -48.41 -67.24 -17.60
C GLY A 298 -49.51 -67.32 -16.54
N LEU A 299 -50.08 -66.19 -16.13
CA LEU A 299 -51.18 -66.12 -15.17
C LEU A 299 -52.41 -66.87 -15.69
N ARG A 300 -52.77 -66.72 -16.97
CA ARG A 300 -53.83 -67.50 -17.62
C ARG A 300 -53.59 -69.01 -17.56
N LEU A 301 -52.34 -69.48 -17.64
CA LEU A 301 -52.00 -70.91 -17.51
C LEU A 301 -52.01 -71.40 -16.05
N LEU A 302 -51.73 -70.53 -15.10
CA LEU A 302 -51.68 -70.85 -13.67
C LEU A 302 -53.06 -70.87 -13.01
N LEU A 303 -53.97 -69.97 -13.38
CA LEU A 303 -55.29 -69.86 -12.76
C LEU A 303 -56.10 -71.18 -12.77
N PRO A 304 -56.19 -71.94 -13.88
CA PRO A 304 -56.85 -73.25 -13.87
C PRO A 304 -56.17 -74.28 -12.95
N ARG A 305 -54.83 -74.24 -12.84
CA ARG A 305 -54.08 -75.13 -11.93
C ARG A 305 -54.37 -74.85 -10.46
N LEU A 306 -54.79 -73.62 -10.14
CA LEU A 306 -55.23 -73.20 -8.81
C LEU A 306 -56.73 -73.44 -8.56
N GLY A 307 -57.40 -74.19 -9.45
CA GLY A 307 -58.82 -74.51 -9.32
C GLY A 307 -59.77 -73.35 -9.62
N LYS A 308 -59.28 -72.26 -10.25
CA LYS A 308 -60.11 -71.12 -10.66
C LYS A 308 -60.64 -71.35 -12.07
N SER A 309 -61.95 -71.18 -12.28
CA SER A 309 -62.54 -71.21 -13.62
C SER A 309 -62.27 -69.91 -14.37
N LEU A 310 -62.02 -70.01 -15.67
CA LEU A 310 -61.76 -68.87 -16.54
C LEU A 310 -63.04 -68.48 -17.29
N SER A 311 -63.42 -67.21 -17.23
CA SER A 311 -64.50 -66.67 -18.07
C SER A 311 -64.06 -66.54 -19.53
N PRO A 312 -65.00 -66.49 -20.51
CA PRO A 312 -64.66 -66.27 -21.92
C PRO A 312 -63.85 -64.99 -22.16
N ASP A 313 -64.15 -63.92 -21.42
CA ASP A 313 -63.44 -62.64 -21.54
C ASP A 313 -62.04 -62.69 -20.94
N LEU A 314 -61.86 -63.38 -19.80
CA LEU A 314 -60.54 -63.63 -19.22
C LEU A 314 -59.67 -64.50 -20.13
N HIS A 315 -60.26 -65.43 -20.90
CA HIS A 315 -59.54 -66.17 -21.93
C HIS A 315 -59.06 -65.28 -23.08
N ARG A 316 -59.80 -64.23 -23.43
CA ARG A 316 -59.45 -63.30 -24.51
C ARG A 316 -58.47 -62.21 -24.07
N LEU A 317 -58.37 -61.95 -22.76
CA LEU A 317 -57.55 -60.88 -22.18
C LEU A 317 -56.14 -60.81 -22.77
N SER A 318 -55.41 -61.92 -22.84
CA SER A 318 -54.03 -61.92 -23.37
C SER A 318 -53.97 -61.44 -24.83
N THR A 319 -54.96 -61.81 -25.64
CA THR A 319 -55.03 -61.45 -27.06
C THR A 319 -55.49 -60.00 -27.23
N GLU A 320 -56.47 -59.55 -26.44
CA GLU A 320 -56.91 -58.15 -26.44
C GLU A 320 -55.82 -57.22 -25.91
N PHE A 321 -55.04 -57.66 -24.93
CA PHE A 321 -53.88 -56.93 -24.44
C PHE A 321 -52.84 -56.78 -25.55
N ASP A 322 -52.45 -57.84 -26.25
CA ASP A 322 -51.48 -57.78 -27.36
C ASP A 322 -51.87 -56.76 -28.46
N ARG A 323 -53.17 -56.47 -28.64
CA ARG A 323 -53.66 -55.44 -29.59
C ARG A 323 -53.36 -54.00 -29.17
N LEU A 324 -53.02 -53.75 -27.91
CA LEU A 324 -52.69 -52.41 -27.42
C LEU A 324 -51.31 -51.96 -27.88
N LEU A 325 -50.35 -52.86 -28.12
CA LEU A 325 -48.97 -52.51 -28.42
C LEU A 325 -48.81 -51.68 -29.70
N PRO A 326 -49.41 -52.04 -30.85
CA PRO A 326 -49.34 -51.21 -32.06
C PRO A 326 -49.92 -49.81 -31.84
N ARG A 327 -51.07 -49.72 -31.15
CA ARG A 327 -51.75 -48.45 -30.84
C ARG A 327 -50.92 -47.56 -29.92
N LEU A 328 -50.34 -48.15 -28.88
CA LEU A 328 -49.46 -47.46 -27.95
C LEU A 328 -48.17 -46.99 -28.64
N SER A 329 -47.66 -47.78 -29.59
CA SER A 329 -46.48 -47.44 -30.38
C SER A 329 -46.70 -46.20 -31.25
N GLU A 330 -47.92 -45.98 -31.78
CA GLU A 330 -48.25 -44.76 -32.53
C GLU A 330 -48.16 -43.50 -31.64
N VAL A 331 -48.66 -43.57 -30.40
CA VAL A 331 -48.58 -42.47 -29.44
C VAL A 331 -47.13 -42.24 -29.00
N ALA A 332 -46.42 -43.31 -28.65
CA ALA A 332 -45.03 -43.24 -28.19
C ALA A 332 -44.09 -42.70 -29.28
N ARG A 333 -44.33 -43.07 -30.54
CA ARG A 333 -43.57 -42.57 -31.69
C ARG A 333 -43.58 -41.05 -31.72
N GLU A 334 -44.75 -40.43 -31.67
CA GLU A 334 -44.88 -38.97 -31.72
C GLU A 334 -44.28 -38.27 -30.48
N ILE A 335 -44.28 -38.91 -29.30
CA ILE A 335 -43.72 -38.34 -28.07
C ILE A 335 -42.18 -38.41 -28.06
N PHE A 336 -41.58 -39.51 -28.50
CA PHE A 336 -40.15 -39.77 -28.32
C PHE A 336 -39.32 -39.60 -29.60
N GLU A 337 -39.92 -39.70 -30.79
CA GLU A 337 -39.25 -39.54 -32.08
C GLU A 337 -39.27 -38.06 -32.54
N GLY A 338 -38.17 -37.55 -33.14
CA GLY A 338 -38.17 -36.20 -33.74
C GLY A 338 -36.78 -35.55 -33.94
N PRO A 339 -36.59 -34.74 -35.02
CA PRO A 339 -35.31 -34.12 -35.40
C PRO A 339 -35.05 -32.71 -34.82
N SER A 340 -35.95 -32.15 -34.01
CA SER A 340 -36.02 -30.68 -33.78
C SER A 340 -35.31 -30.16 -32.52
N PHE A 341 -34.70 -31.03 -31.72
CA PHE A 341 -33.85 -30.63 -30.59
C PHE A 341 -32.64 -31.55 -30.52
N LYS A 342 -31.50 -31.03 -30.06
CA LYS A 342 -30.23 -31.79 -30.02
C LYS A 342 -30.28 -33.08 -29.18
N GLU A 343 -31.34 -33.33 -28.40
CA GLU A 343 -31.48 -34.49 -27.51
C GLU A 343 -32.97 -34.90 -27.33
N ALA A 344 -33.29 -36.21 -27.43
CA ALA A 344 -34.65 -36.76 -27.30
C ALA A 344 -35.09 -36.98 -25.82
N PRO A 345 -36.40 -36.99 -25.48
CA PRO A 345 -36.86 -37.29 -24.12
C PRO A 345 -36.51 -38.73 -23.71
N ILE A 346 -36.34 -38.95 -22.40
CA ILE A 346 -35.97 -40.26 -21.83
C ILE A 346 -37.25 -41.09 -21.63
N PHE A 347 -37.45 -42.15 -22.41
CA PHE A 347 -38.49 -43.14 -22.12
C PHE A 347 -38.01 -44.07 -21.01
N HIS A 348 -38.61 -43.99 -19.82
CA HIS A 348 -38.08 -44.67 -18.65
C HIS A 348 -38.90 -45.88 -18.20
N GLY A 349 -40.19 -45.94 -18.52
CA GLY A 349 -40.99 -47.10 -18.13
C GLY A 349 -42.40 -47.08 -18.70
N LEU A 350 -43.02 -48.26 -18.68
CA LEU A 350 -44.39 -48.51 -19.09
C LEU A 350 -45.14 -49.19 -17.94
N TYR A 351 -46.27 -48.61 -17.55
CA TYR A 351 -47.11 -49.11 -16.47
C TYR A 351 -48.58 -49.13 -16.89
N PHE A 352 -49.36 -50.00 -16.24
CA PHE A 352 -50.79 -50.16 -16.49
C PHE A 352 -51.55 -50.04 -15.17
N CYS A 353 -52.65 -49.31 -15.18
CA CYS A 353 -53.51 -49.15 -14.01
C CYS A 353 -54.98 -49.00 -14.41
N GLY A 354 -55.87 -49.31 -13.48
CA GLY A 354 -57.32 -49.23 -13.69
C GLY A 354 -58.06 -48.95 -12.40
N ALA A 355 -59.37 -48.85 -12.50
CA ALA A 355 -60.26 -48.74 -11.35
C ALA A 355 -61.09 -50.02 -11.22
N LEU A 356 -61.12 -50.62 -10.03
CA LEU A 356 -62.05 -51.71 -9.78
C LEU A 356 -63.35 -51.12 -9.25
N ARG A 357 -64.46 -51.35 -9.95
CA ARG A 357 -65.81 -51.03 -9.43
C ARG A 357 -66.28 -52.11 -8.46
N VAL A 358 -65.53 -52.32 -7.38
CA VAL A 358 -66.01 -53.09 -6.23
C VAL A 358 -66.32 -52.08 -5.13
N VAL A 359 -67.59 -52.00 -4.76
CA VAL A 359 -68.04 -51.22 -3.62
C VAL A 359 -67.86 -52.14 -2.41
N ASP A 360 -66.81 -51.94 -1.63
CA ASP A 360 -66.75 -52.50 -0.27
C ASP A 360 -67.89 -51.91 0.58
N HIS A 361 -68.25 -52.54 1.69
CA HIS A 361 -69.29 -52.10 2.63
C HIS A 361 -69.09 -50.65 3.14
N LEU A 362 -67.88 -50.09 2.95
CA LEU A 362 -67.44 -48.75 3.29
C LEU A 362 -67.46 -47.74 2.11
N GLY A 363 -67.93 -48.14 0.91
CA GLY A 363 -68.02 -47.24 -0.25
C GLY A 363 -66.69 -46.88 -0.92
N ARG A 364 -65.59 -47.53 -0.56
CA ARG A 364 -64.24 -47.25 -1.06
C ARG A 364 -64.02 -47.88 -2.42
N ARG A 365 -63.43 -47.14 -3.37
CA ARG A 365 -63.02 -47.64 -4.69
C ARG A 365 -61.55 -48.01 -4.63
N ASP A 366 -61.22 -49.28 -4.82
CA ASP A 366 -59.83 -49.72 -4.88
C ASP A 366 -59.25 -49.58 -6.30
N GLY A 367 -58.04 -49.03 -6.38
CA GLY A 367 -57.29 -48.91 -7.62
C GLY A 367 -56.56 -50.20 -7.99
N LEU A 368 -56.57 -50.55 -9.28
CA LEU A 368 -55.80 -51.66 -9.83
C LEU A 368 -54.38 -51.17 -10.16
N PHE A 369 -53.40 -51.72 -9.46
CA PHE A 369 -51.95 -51.53 -9.67
C PHE A 369 -51.47 -50.08 -9.48
N VAL A 370 -52.18 -49.30 -8.65
CA VAL A 370 -51.95 -47.86 -8.48
C VAL A 370 -50.99 -47.55 -7.32
N THR A 371 -51.17 -48.20 -6.18
CA THR A 371 -50.53 -47.81 -4.90
C THR A 371 -49.00 -47.86 -4.98
N ASP A 372 -48.45 -49.00 -5.42
CA ASP A 372 -47.00 -49.21 -5.48
C ASP A 372 -46.30 -48.32 -6.53
N PHE A 373 -47.02 -47.94 -7.59
CA PHE A 373 -46.49 -47.02 -8.61
C PHE A 373 -46.18 -45.64 -8.02
N PHE A 374 -47.13 -45.05 -7.28
CA PHE A 374 -46.92 -43.74 -6.64
C PHE A 374 -46.01 -43.81 -5.40
N ARG A 375 -46.06 -44.92 -4.65
CA ARG A 375 -45.32 -45.07 -3.39
C ARG A 375 -43.85 -45.43 -3.57
N HIS A 376 -43.54 -46.36 -4.48
CA HIS A 376 -42.19 -46.91 -4.60
C HIS A 376 -41.56 -46.65 -5.97
N VAL A 377 -42.31 -46.80 -7.07
CA VAL A 377 -41.75 -46.64 -8.42
C VAL A 377 -41.30 -45.21 -8.68
N LEU A 378 -42.19 -44.22 -8.52
CA LEU A 378 -41.83 -42.82 -8.80
C LEU A 378 -40.68 -42.34 -7.90
N PRO A 379 -40.73 -42.45 -6.56
CA PRO A 379 -39.67 -41.89 -5.70
C PRO A 379 -38.30 -42.54 -5.91
N ALA A 380 -38.24 -43.83 -6.27
CA ALA A 380 -36.97 -44.53 -6.51
C ALA A 380 -36.13 -43.93 -7.66
N THR A 381 -36.76 -43.16 -8.55
CA THR A 381 -36.15 -42.66 -9.80
C THR A 381 -35.71 -41.21 -9.74
N GLN A 382 -35.77 -40.58 -8.57
CA GLN A 382 -35.48 -39.17 -8.33
C GLN A 382 -34.09 -38.68 -8.80
N ARG A 383 -33.09 -39.58 -8.95
CA ARG A 383 -31.69 -39.25 -9.30
C ARG A 383 -31.39 -39.29 -10.81
N LEU A 384 -32.38 -39.53 -11.66
CA LEU A 384 -32.18 -39.72 -13.10
C LEU A 384 -32.24 -38.42 -13.94
N VAL A 385 -32.38 -37.25 -13.31
CA VAL A 385 -32.42 -35.96 -14.00
C VAL A 385 -31.03 -35.62 -14.55
N GLN A 386 -30.93 -35.40 -15.86
CA GLN A 386 -29.66 -35.05 -16.52
C GLN A 386 -29.69 -33.60 -17.05
N PRO A 387 -28.66 -32.78 -16.80
CA PRO A 387 -28.56 -31.44 -17.40
C PRO A 387 -28.27 -31.55 -18.90
N LEU A 388 -28.97 -30.75 -19.74
CA LEU A 388 -28.75 -30.70 -21.19
C LEU A 388 -27.27 -30.42 -21.50
N LEU A 389 -26.66 -31.16 -22.43
CA LEU A 389 -25.20 -31.12 -22.69
C LEU A 389 -24.71 -29.72 -23.09
N ALA A 390 -25.57 -28.91 -23.70
CA ALA A 390 -25.31 -27.51 -24.04
C ALA A 390 -24.93 -26.62 -22.83
N TYR A 391 -25.25 -27.03 -21.59
CA TYR A 391 -24.97 -26.27 -20.37
C TYR A 391 -23.80 -26.87 -19.54
N ARG A 392 -23.30 -28.07 -19.89
CA ARG A 392 -22.32 -28.85 -19.11
C ARG A 392 -20.87 -28.36 -19.28
N GLY A 393 -20.51 -27.86 -20.46
CA GLY A 393 -19.14 -27.39 -20.75
C GLY A 393 -18.70 -26.18 -19.90
N TRP A 394 -19.63 -25.34 -19.46
CA TRP A 394 -19.31 -24.08 -18.79
C TRP A 394 -18.83 -24.26 -17.33
N ARG A 395 -19.32 -25.29 -16.64
CA ARG A 395 -19.01 -25.56 -15.22
C ARG A 395 -17.60 -26.12 -15.01
N ASN A 396 -17.13 -26.96 -15.94
CA ASN A 396 -15.79 -27.56 -15.87
C ASN A 396 -14.69 -26.55 -16.25
N VAL A 397 -14.97 -25.68 -17.23
CA VAL A 397 -14.02 -24.64 -17.64
C VAL A 397 -13.86 -23.55 -16.57
N THR A 398 -14.93 -23.16 -15.89
CA THR A 398 -14.82 -22.17 -14.80
C THR A 398 -14.11 -22.71 -13.56
N ARG A 399 -14.30 -23.99 -13.21
CA ARG A 399 -13.56 -24.65 -12.12
C ARG A 399 -12.07 -24.77 -12.41
N SER A 400 -11.71 -25.21 -13.62
CA SER A 400 -10.29 -25.32 -14.03
C SER A 400 -9.60 -23.96 -14.09
N LEU A 401 -10.26 -22.90 -14.57
CA LEU A 401 -9.72 -21.53 -14.52
C LEU A 401 -9.48 -21.05 -13.07
N GLY A 402 -10.41 -21.34 -12.16
CA GLY A 402 -10.23 -21.01 -10.74
C GLY A 402 -9.03 -21.73 -10.11
N PHE A 403 -8.87 -23.02 -10.38
CA PHE A 403 -7.72 -23.81 -9.91
C PHE A 403 -6.40 -23.29 -10.50
N LEU A 404 -6.38 -22.98 -11.80
CA LEU A 404 -5.17 -22.49 -12.47
C LEU A 404 -4.74 -21.10 -11.96
N ALA A 405 -5.69 -20.20 -11.70
CA ALA A 405 -5.40 -18.92 -11.05
C ALA A 405 -4.80 -19.10 -9.65
N TRP A 406 -5.35 -20.03 -8.86
CA TRP A 406 -4.86 -20.33 -7.52
C TRP A 406 -3.45 -20.95 -7.54
N ALA A 407 -3.20 -21.89 -8.45
CA ALA A 407 -1.88 -22.49 -8.64
C ALA A 407 -0.82 -21.46 -9.07
N CYS A 408 -1.15 -20.56 -9.99
CA CYS A 408 -0.25 -19.48 -10.41
C CYS A 408 0.05 -18.52 -9.25
N LEU A 409 -0.93 -18.22 -8.39
CA LEU A 409 -0.73 -17.36 -7.22
C LEU A 409 0.26 -17.99 -6.24
N TRP A 410 0.16 -19.30 -5.97
CA TRP A 410 1.11 -20.01 -5.12
C TRP A 410 2.51 -20.07 -5.73
N ALA A 411 2.64 -20.29 -7.04
CA ALA A 411 3.93 -20.26 -7.71
C ALA A 411 4.60 -18.88 -7.62
N ALA A 412 3.81 -17.79 -7.74
CA ALA A 412 4.30 -16.42 -7.56
C ALA A 412 4.79 -16.18 -6.13
N LEU A 413 4.02 -16.61 -5.12
CA LEU A 413 4.39 -16.49 -3.72
C LEU A 413 5.67 -17.27 -3.40
N LEU A 414 5.78 -18.50 -3.91
CA LEU A 414 6.96 -19.34 -3.76
C LEU A 414 8.19 -18.65 -4.36
N GLY A 415 8.08 -18.08 -5.57
CA GLY A 415 9.15 -17.33 -6.22
C GLY A 415 9.62 -16.11 -5.40
N LEU A 416 8.69 -15.36 -4.81
CA LEU A 416 9.03 -14.23 -3.92
C LEU A 416 9.72 -14.69 -2.63
N LEU A 417 9.26 -15.79 -2.02
CA LEU A 417 9.89 -16.38 -0.85
C LEU A 417 11.30 -16.89 -1.16
N THR A 418 11.49 -17.60 -2.28
CA THR A 418 12.81 -18.07 -2.73
C THR A 418 13.74 -16.90 -3.02
N TYR A 419 13.26 -15.82 -3.64
CA TYR A 419 14.04 -14.61 -3.85
C TYR A 419 14.47 -13.96 -2.53
N SER A 420 13.53 -13.80 -1.58
CA SER A 420 13.82 -13.23 -0.25
C SER A 420 14.84 -14.08 0.51
N PHE A 421 14.65 -15.40 0.51
CA PHE A 421 15.55 -16.38 1.12
C PHE A 421 16.95 -16.34 0.52
N TYR A 422 17.05 -16.39 -0.81
CA TYR A 422 18.33 -16.36 -1.52
C TYR A 422 19.14 -15.10 -1.20
N ARG A 423 18.45 -13.95 -1.21
CA ARG A 423 19.09 -12.66 -0.94
C ARG A 423 19.52 -12.55 0.51
N ASN A 424 18.68 -12.99 1.45
CA ASN A 424 19.02 -13.01 2.86
C ASN A 424 20.22 -13.94 3.13
N LEU A 425 20.20 -15.15 2.57
CA LEU A 425 21.28 -16.12 2.69
C LEU A 425 22.60 -15.60 2.11
N ARG A 426 22.59 -14.92 0.96
CA ARG A 426 23.82 -14.31 0.39
C ARG A 426 24.45 -13.26 1.31
N VAL A 427 23.62 -12.52 2.05
CA VAL A 427 24.08 -11.48 2.98
C VAL A 427 24.59 -12.10 4.28
N THR A 428 23.93 -13.14 4.78
CA THR A 428 24.28 -13.79 6.05
C THR A 428 25.30 -14.92 5.92
N ASN A 429 25.55 -15.45 4.72
CA ASN A 429 26.45 -16.58 4.53
C ASN A 429 27.93 -16.14 4.69
N PRO A 430 28.65 -16.68 5.69
CA PRO A 430 30.01 -16.27 6.03
C PRO A 430 31.06 -16.56 4.96
N GLN A 431 30.77 -17.45 3.99
CA GLN A 431 31.67 -17.77 2.87
C GLN A 431 31.63 -16.71 1.74
N THR A 432 30.54 -15.94 1.65
CA THR A 432 30.29 -14.98 0.55
C THR A 432 29.99 -13.55 1.01
N GLY A 433 29.65 -13.34 2.28
CA GLY A 433 29.29 -12.06 2.87
C GLY A 433 29.82 -11.93 4.29
N PHE A 434 30.30 -10.72 4.63
CA PHE A 434 30.81 -10.27 5.93
C PHE A 434 31.73 -11.30 6.63
N ARG A 435 33.03 -11.23 6.33
CA ARG A 435 34.05 -12.13 6.89
C ARG A 435 33.98 -12.18 8.41
N GLN A 436 34.51 -13.29 8.93
CA GLN A 436 34.97 -13.55 10.30
C GLN A 436 35.98 -12.51 10.85
N THR A 437 36.14 -11.33 10.24
CA THR A 437 37.03 -10.23 10.67
C THR A 437 36.70 -9.70 12.06
N PHE A 438 35.51 -9.98 12.59
CA PHE A 438 35.13 -9.66 13.97
C PHE A 438 35.21 -10.85 14.95
N ALA A 439 35.42 -12.07 14.45
CA ALA A 439 35.48 -13.29 15.26
C ALA A 439 36.93 -13.74 15.54
N LEU A 440 37.89 -13.29 14.75
CA LEU A 440 39.30 -13.58 14.95
C LEU A 440 40.04 -12.29 15.29
N GLN A 441 40.52 -12.28 16.53
CA GLN A 441 41.49 -11.38 17.13
C GLN A 441 40.93 -10.11 17.79
N ASN A 442 40.88 -10.21 19.12
CA ASN A 442 41.33 -9.16 20.03
C ASN A 442 42.81 -8.79 19.76
N ASP A 443 43.24 -8.64 18.50
CA ASP A 443 44.61 -8.23 18.20
C ASP A 443 44.75 -6.78 18.59
N ILE A 444 45.62 -6.55 19.56
CA ILE A 444 45.82 -5.26 20.21
C ILE A 444 46.79 -4.41 19.38
N THR A 445 47.38 -4.98 18.33
CA THR A 445 48.51 -4.43 17.58
C THR A 445 48.13 -3.29 16.63
N ALA A 446 46.95 -3.29 16.00
CA ALA A 446 46.49 -2.23 15.08
C ALA A 446 44.96 -1.98 15.16
N PRO A 447 44.46 -1.42 16.28
CA PRO A 447 43.02 -1.34 16.54
C PRO A 447 42.26 -0.40 15.58
N LEU A 448 42.89 0.66 15.07
CA LEU A 448 42.24 1.63 14.18
C LEU A 448 42.08 1.10 12.75
N GLU A 449 43.05 0.35 12.23
CA GLU A 449 42.97 -0.28 10.90
C GLU A 449 41.88 -1.35 10.86
N ASN A 450 41.81 -2.19 11.89
CA ASN A 450 40.75 -3.20 12.03
C ASN A 450 39.36 -2.56 12.07
N LEU A 451 39.20 -1.47 12.82
CA LEU A 451 37.94 -0.72 12.86
C LEU A 451 37.63 -0.08 11.48
N ALA A 452 38.63 0.39 10.74
CA ALA A 452 38.43 0.93 9.39
C ALA A 452 37.96 -0.12 8.37
N GLU A 453 38.46 -1.35 8.46
CA GLU A 453 37.97 -2.45 7.63
C GLU A 453 36.52 -2.81 7.95
N VAL A 454 36.19 -2.94 9.23
CA VAL A 454 34.81 -3.22 9.66
C VAL A 454 33.89 -2.10 9.23
N ARG A 455 34.32 -0.84 9.36
CA ARG A 455 33.54 0.31 8.90
C ARG A 455 33.13 0.15 7.43
N LYS A 456 34.08 -0.20 6.56
CA LYS A 456 33.83 -0.44 5.13
C LYS A 456 32.84 -1.58 4.93
N ASP A 457 32.94 -2.66 5.71
CA ASP A 457 32.04 -3.80 5.60
C ASP A 457 30.63 -3.51 6.10
N ILE A 458 30.47 -2.71 7.17
CA ILE A 458 29.16 -2.21 7.61
C ILE A 458 28.53 -1.35 6.52
N PHE A 459 29.28 -0.47 5.86
CA PHE A 459 28.75 0.32 4.74
C PHE A 459 28.33 -0.55 3.54
N LYS A 460 29.07 -1.62 3.23
CA LYS A 460 28.64 -2.60 2.21
C LYS A 460 27.33 -3.27 2.62
N LEU A 461 27.20 -3.67 3.89
CA LEU A 461 26.01 -4.31 4.43
C LEU A 461 24.79 -3.37 4.40
N GLU A 462 24.95 -2.12 4.85
CA GLU A 462 23.91 -1.08 4.76
C GLU A 462 23.46 -0.89 3.32
N LYS A 463 24.39 -0.82 2.35
CA LYS A 463 24.07 -0.66 0.94
C LYS A 463 23.28 -1.86 0.39
N GLN A 464 23.66 -3.08 0.77
CA GLN A 464 22.96 -4.31 0.36
C GLN A 464 21.55 -4.39 0.95
N ASN A 465 21.39 -3.96 2.21
CA ASN A 465 20.11 -3.93 2.92
C ASN A 465 19.20 -2.78 2.45
N ARG A 466 19.75 -1.60 2.10
CA ARG A 466 18.99 -0.48 1.51
C ARG A 466 18.51 -0.78 0.10
N GLY A 467 19.27 -1.52 -0.70
CA GLY A 467 18.89 -1.91 -2.07
C GLY A 467 17.74 -2.92 -2.16
N TRP A 468 17.00 -3.17 -1.08
CA TRP A 468 15.97 -4.19 -0.98
C TRP A 468 14.62 -3.66 -1.48
N GLY A 469 14.31 -3.90 -2.76
CA GLY A 469 13.14 -3.30 -3.41
C GLY A 469 11.77 -3.96 -3.15
N LEU A 470 11.68 -5.06 -2.40
CA LEU A 470 10.42 -5.82 -2.18
C LEU A 470 10.25 -6.26 -0.72
N ALA A 471 9.06 -6.72 -0.33
CA ALA A 471 8.83 -7.19 1.04
C ALA A 471 9.79 -8.35 1.43
N ARG A 472 10.37 -8.27 2.63
CA ARG A 472 11.28 -9.30 3.19
C ARG A 472 10.56 -10.59 3.60
N LEU A 473 9.23 -10.59 3.64
CA LEU A 473 8.39 -11.75 3.97
C LEU A 473 8.79 -12.43 5.31
N GLY A 474 9.19 -11.63 6.30
CA GLY A 474 9.61 -12.12 7.62
C GLY A 474 11.07 -12.56 7.74
N LEU A 475 11.86 -12.52 6.66
CA LEU A 475 13.29 -12.85 6.68
C LEU A 475 14.14 -11.60 6.96
N THR A 476 14.30 -11.26 8.23
CA THR A 476 14.99 -10.05 8.71
C THR A 476 16.40 -10.29 9.26
N GLN A 477 16.93 -11.50 9.13
CA GLN A 477 18.22 -11.89 9.71
C GLN A 477 19.38 -10.98 9.27
N SER A 478 19.38 -10.51 8.02
CA SER A 478 20.35 -9.53 7.51
C SER A 478 20.30 -8.16 8.22
N LEU A 479 19.13 -7.70 8.68
CA LEU A 479 18.99 -6.48 9.47
C LEU A 479 19.46 -6.69 10.91
N THR A 480 19.10 -7.82 11.50
CA THR A 480 19.55 -8.17 12.86
C THR A 480 21.07 -8.26 12.90
N LEU A 481 21.68 -8.85 11.87
CA LEU A 481 23.14 -8.88 11.70
C LEU A 481 23.72 -7.47 11.58
N GLU A 482 23.14 -6.61 10.74
CA GLU A 482 23.59 -5.21 10.59
C GLU A 482 23.61 -4.46 11.93
N GLN A 483 22.55 -4.60 12.71
CA GLN A 483 22.44 -3.96 14.01
C GLN A 483 23.46 -4.51 15.02
N GLN A 484 23.60 -5.83 15.10
CA GLN A 484 24.56 -6.48 16.00
C GLN A 484 26.02 -6.08 15.69
N VAL A 485 26.37 -5.96 14.41
CA VAL A 485 27.71 -5.54 13.99
C VAL A 485 27.95 -4.07 14.34
N LYS A 486 26.97 -3.19 14.13
CA LYS A 486 27.05 -1.76 14.50
C LYS A 486 27.26 -1.58 16.00
N GLU A 487 26.46 -2.25 16.82
CA GLU A 487 26.57 -2.21 18.28
C GLU A 487 27.96 -2.69 18.74
N ARG A 488 28.46 -3.76 18.14
CA ARG A 488 29.79 -4.29 18.48
C ARG A 488 30.92 -3.36 18.02
N TYR A 489 30.79 -2.70 16.88
CA TYR A 489 31.73 -1.66 16.45
C TYR A 489 31.78 -0.51 17.46
N VAL A 490 30.62 -0.02 17.89
CA VAL A 490 30.53 1.09 18.88
C VAL A 490 31.18 0.71 20.21
N GLN A 491 30.92 -0.51 20.70
CA GLN A 491 31.53 -1.03 21.93
C GLN A 491 33.05 -1.15 21.82
N ASN A 492 33.56 -1.70 20.70
CA ASN A 492 34.98 -1.87 20.49
C ASN A 492 35.71 -0.53 20.29
N PHE A 493 35.13 0.40 19.52
CA PHE A 493 35.69 1.74 19.37
C PHE A 493 35.78 2.45 20.73
N LYS A 494 34.73 2.36 21.56
CA LYS A 494 34.76 2.91 22.92
C LYS A 494 35.88 2.29 23.76
N LYS A 495 35.96 0.96 23.82
CA LYS A 495 36.90 0.22 24.68
C LYS A 495 38.36 0.34 24.23
N MET A 496 38.62 0.25 22.92
CA MET A 496 39.97 0.17 22.36
C MET A 496 40.57 1.55 22.07
N VAL A 497 39.73 2.55 21.82
CA VAL A 497 40.15 3.89 21.36
C VAL A 497 39.81 4.93 22.44
N LEU A 498 38.52 5.19 22.71
CA LEU A 498 38.13 6.28 23.61
C LEU A 498 38.58 6.06 25.05
N ASP A 499 38.45 4.86 25.61
CA ASP A 499 38.85 4.60 27.01
C ASP A 499 40.38 4.65 27.20
N LYS A 500 41.18 4.56 26.13
CA LYS A 500 42.65 4.77 26.17
C LYS A 500 43.04 6.23 26.03
N ILE A 501 42.31 6.99 25.21
CA ILE A 501 42.58 8.39 24.90
C ILE A 501 42.01 9.31 25.99
N ASP A 502 40.73 9.13 26.34
CA ASP A 502 39.96 10.02 27.21
C ASP A 502 40.65 10.33 28.55
N PRO A 503 41.23 9.35 29.28
CA PRO A 503 41.93 9.62 30.53
C PRO A 503 43.28 10.32 30.35
N ARG A 504 43.95 10.11 29.20
CA ARG A 504 45.30 10.65 28.91
C ARG A 504 45.26 12.07 28.36
N LEU A 505 44.15 12.48 27.75
CA LEU A 505 43.96 13.84 27.26
C LEU A 505 43.93 14.90 28.37
N GLY A 506 43.88 14.50 29.65
CA GLY A 506 44.14 15.36 30.81
C GLY A 506 43.15 16.52 31.01
N PHE A 507 42.23 16.76 30.09
CA PHE A 507 41.27 17.85 30.16
C PHE A 507 40.03 17.41 30.94
N ASN A 508 40.16 17.37 32.26
CA ASN A 508 39.03 17.29 33.16
C ASN A 508 38.72 18.70 33.67
N PHE A 509 37.57 19.26 33.25
CA PHE A 509 37.07 20.56 33.73
C PHE A 509 37.00 20.66 35.27
N ALA A 510 36.99 19.52 35.98
CA ALA A 510 36.96 19.44 37.43
C ALA A 510 38.35 19.56 38.11
N THR A 511 39.47 19.26 37.45
CA THR A 511 40.81 19.36 38.04
C THR A 511 41.46 20.70 37.69
N ARG A 512 41.77 21.55 38.67
CA ARG A 512 42.38 22.88 38.48
C ARG A 512 43.63 23.04 39.35
N PRO A 513 44.67 23.78 38.89
CA PRO A 513 44.81 24.50 37.61
C PRO A 513 45.12 23.59 36.40
N TRP A 514 44.79 24.03 35.19
CA TRP A 514 45.03 23.25 33.97
C TRP A 514 46.50 23.35 33.51
N PRO A 515 47.15 22.21 33.15
CA PRO A 515 48.52 22.23 32.62
C PRO A 515 48.65 23.03 31.31
N GLU A 516 49.81 23.64 31.07
CA GLU A 516 50.10 24.48 29.89
C GLU A 516 49.94 23.76 28.53
N GLN A 517 49.99 22.42 28.54
CA GLN A 517 49.89 21.54 27.36
C GLN A 517 48.43 21.15 27.01
N THR A 518 47.40 21.85 27.52
CA THR A 518 45.99 21.40 27.46
C THR A 518 45.12 22.01 26.36
N THR A 519 45.60 23.04 25.64
CA THR A 519 44.80 23.72 24.60
C THR A 519 44.38 22.77 23.47
N ASP A 520 45.30 21.95 22.97
CA ASP A 520 45.02 21.00 21.88
C ASP A 520 44.01 19.93 22.32
N GLY A 521 44.10 19.48 23.58
CA GLY A 521 43.14 18.54 24.17
C GLY A 521 41.74 19.13 24.33
N LEU A 522 41.64 20.41 24.70
CA LEU A 522 40.36 21.14 24.75
C LEU A 522 39.75 21.27 23.35
N VAL A 523 40.50 21.77 22.36
CA VAL A 523 39.99 21.93 20.98
C VAL A 523 39.57 20.59 20.39
N TYR A 524 40.32 19.52 20.66
CA TYR A 524 39.93 18.15 20.31
C TYR A 524 38.59 17.73 20.95
N ARG A 525 38.37 18.03 22.23
CA ARG A 525 37.07 17.81 22.90
C ARG A 525 35.95 18.65 22.29
N LEU A 526 36.23 19.90 21.90
CA LEU A 526 35.24 20.73 21.19
C LEU A 526 34.87 20.12 19.84
N ALA A 527 35.84 19.64 19.06
CA ALA A 527 35.60 18.97 17.79
C ALA A 527 34.77 17.69 17.95
N GLN A 528 35.03 16.90 19.00
CA GLN A 528 34.22 15.74 19.36
C GLN A 528 32.77 16.12 19.67
N GLY A 529 32.54 17.20 20.43
CA GLY A 529 31.21 17.72 20.75
C GLY A 529 30.46 18.20 19.50
N MET A 530 31.13 18.93 18.61
CA MET A 530 30.57 19.34 17.32
C MET A 530 30.10 18.15 16.49
N MET A 531 30.94 17.11 16.37
CA MET A 531 30.60 15.87 15.66
C MET A 531 29.44 15.12 16.30
N MET A 532 29.28 15.20 17.61
CA MET A 532 28.15 14.59 18.32
C MET A 532 26.84 15.36 18.13
N ASN A 533 26.90 16.69 18.07
CA ASN A 533 25.76 17.56 17.82
C ASN A 533 25.29 17.48 16.35
N ASN A 534 26.24 17.51 15.41
CA ASN A 534 25.98 17.34 13.99
C ASN A 534 27.10 16.49 13.34
N PRO A 535 26.90 15.17 13.19
CA PRO A 535 27.91 14.27 12.64
C PRO A 535 28.34 14.63 11.21
N ASP A 536 27.42 15.20 10.43
CA ASP A 536 27.67 15.50 9.01
C ASP A 536 28.20 16.92 8.78
N ASP A 537 28.60 17.64 9.83
CA ASP A 537 29.22 18.97 9.71
C ASP A 537 30.65 18.87 9.13
N PRO A 538 30.92 19.43 7.93
CA PRO A 538 32.24 19.37 7.30
C PRO A 538 33.34 20.05 8.13
N MET A 539 32.99 21.12 8.86
CA MET A 539 33.93 21.84 9.72
C MET A 539 34.32 21.00 10.93
N ALA A 540 33.35 20.31 11.54
CA ALA A 540 33.60 19.42 12.67
C ALA A 540 34.48 18.22 12.28
N GLN A 541 34.24 17.64 11.09
CA GLN A 541 35.05 16.55 10.55
C GLN A 541 36.49 16.99 10.25
N ALA A 542 36.66 18.15 9.62
CA ALA A 542 37.99 18.68 9.31
C ALA A 542 38.76 19.01 10.59
N LEU A 543 38.13 19.74 11.53
CA LEU A 543 38.74 20.09 12.81
C LEU A 543 39.13 18.84 13.61
N LEU A 544 38.25 17.84 13.70
CA LEU A 544 38.56 16.62 14.44
C LEU A 544 39.73 15.85 13.81
N ARG A 545 39.82 15.80 12.48
CA ARG A 545 40.94 15.17 11.77
C ARG A 545 42.26 15.89 12.06
N ASP A 546 42.27 17.21 11.92
CA ASP A 546 43.48 18.01 12.09
C ASP A 546 43.96 17.96 13.55
N MET A 547 43.03 18.05 14.51
CA MET A 547 43.34 17.90 15.93
C MET A 547 43.77 16.48 16.28
N ALA A 548 43.14 15.46 15.68
CA ALA A 548 43.54 14.07 15.88
C ALA A 548 45.00 13.82 15.45
N GLU A 549 45.44 14.38 14.31
CA GLU A 549 46.85 14.28 13.85
C GLU A 549 47.85 14.88 14.85
N VAL A 550 47.47 15.94 15.57
CA VAL A 550 48.31 16.60 16.57
C VAL A 550 48.25 15.91 17.93
N VAL A 551 47.06 15.52 18.35
CA VAL A 551 46.76 15.06 19.71
C VAL A 551 47.07 13.57 19.88
N LEU A 552 46.64 12.71 18.95
CA LEU A 552 46.79 11.26 19.12
C LEU A 552 48.26 10.84 19.30
N PRO A 553 49.24 11.28 18.48
CA PRO A 553 50.64 10.88 18.64
C PRO A 553 51.30 11.41 19.92
N ARG A 554 50.76 12.49 20.51
CA ARG A 554 51.31 13.09 21.73
C ARG A 554 50.86 12.38 23.00
N TYR A 555 49.64 11.85 23.01
CA TYR A 555 49.04 11.26 24.22
C TYR A 555 48.86 9.73 24.14
N THR A 556 49.12 9.11 22.98
CA THR A 556 48.95 7.67 22.76
C THR A 556 50.06 7.07 21.90
N GLU A 557 50.03 5.75 21.71
CA GLU A 557 50.96 5.01 20.83
C GLU A 557 50.57 5.09 19.34
N PHE A 558 49.51 5.82 18.99
CA PHE A 558 49.05 5.93 17.60
C PHE A 558 49.97 6.81 16.76
N ASN A 559 50.22 6.38 15.53
CA ASN A 559 51.01 7.16 14.56
C ASN A 559 50.14 8.21 13.83
N ALA A 560 50.78 9.16 13.14
CA ALA A 560 50.07 10.22 12.41
C ALA A 560 49.19 9.70 11.25
N ALA A 561 49.52 8.55 10.65
CA ALA A 561 48.73 7.95 9.57
C ALA A 561 47.45 7.27 10.10
N GLU A 562 47.48 6.71 11.30
CA GLU A 562 46.33 6.17 12.03
C GLU A 562 45.42 7.30 12.51
N ALA A 563 46.02 8.40 12.98
CA ALA A 563 45.31 9.60 13.40
C ALA A 563 44.44 10.23 12.29
N ARG A 564 44.88 10.15 11.02
CA ARG A 564 44.09 10.59 9.85
C ARG A 564 42.77 9.86 9.69
N GLN A 565 42.74 8.58 10.03
CA GLN A 565 41.54 7.75 9.90
C GLN A 565 40.58 7.97 11.07
N PHE A 566 41.04 8.59 12.16
CA PHE A 566 40.28 8.77 13.38
C PHE A 566 38.97 9.52 13.17
N ALA A 567 38.99 10.64 12.44
CA ALA A 567 37.79 11.45 12.22
C ALA A 567 36.67 10.65 11.52
N ASP A 568 37.01 9.86 10.51
CA ASP A 568 36.05 8.99 9.83
C ASP A 568 35.53 7.85 10.72
N LEU A 569 36.41 7.27 11.55
CA LEU A 569 36.04 6.21 12.48
C LEU A 569 35.13 6.73 13.59
N TYR A 570 35.42 7.94 14.07
CA TYR A 570 34.62 8.67 15.05
C TYR A 570 33.27 9.10 14.45
N HIS A 571 33.24 9.54 13.19
CA HIS A 571 31.99 9.79 12.46
C HIS A 571 31.08 8.56 12.45
N ALA A 572 31.63 7.41 12.08
CA ALA A 572 30.89 6.15 12.08
C ALA A 572 30.45 5.72 13.49
N PHE A 573 31.30 5.95 14.50
CA PHE A 573 30.97 5.72 15.90
C PHE A 573 29.77 6.57 16.36
N VAL A 574 29.76 7.88 16.08
CA VAL A 574 28.64 8.75 16.46
C VAL A 574 27.38 8.38 15.69
N ARG A 575 27.49 8.13 14.38
CA ARG A 575 26.35 7.76 13.52
C ARG A 575 25.69 6.45 13.94
N TRP A 576 26.47 5.47 14.43
CA TRP A 576 25.95 4.18 14.88
C TRP A 576 25.69 4.11 16.39
N GLY A 577 26.21 5.07 17.16
CA GLY A 577 26.21 5.09 18.62
C GLY A 577 24.89 5.44 19.31
N GLY A 578 23.85 5.82 18.56
CA GLY A 578 22.52 6.16 19.10
C GLY A 578 22.53 7.31 20.13
N GLU A 579 21.41 7.48 20.85
CA GLU A 579 21.26 8.52 21.90
C GLU A 579 22.03 8.19 23.19
N ASP A 580 22.53 6.95 23.36
CA ASP A 580 23.16 6.45 24.59
C ASP A 580 24.62 6.92 24.80
N LEU A 581 25.11 7.88 24.00
CA LEU A 581 26.40 8.55 24.19
C LEU A 581 26.37 9.55 25.38
N LYS A 582 25.89 9.12 26.54
CA LYS A 582 25.73 9.89 27.79
C LYS A 582 26.99 10.55 28.36
N LYS A 583 28.19 10.31 27.81
CA LYS A 583 29.44 11.00 28.21
C LYS A 583 29.49 12.48 27.75
N ILE A 584 28.70 12.88 26.76
CA ILE A 584 28.62 14.29 26.32
C ILE A 584 28.09 15.16 27.44
N ASN A 585 27.08 14.70 28.19
CA ASN A 585 26.45 15.50 29.24
C ASN A 585 27.42 15.87 30.36
N ASP A 586 28.34 14.99 30.73
CA ASP A 586 29.31 15.25 31.80
C ASP A 586 30.33 16.32 31.38
N LEU A 587 30.91 16.19 30.19
CA LEU A 587 31.85 17.18 29.64
C LEU A 587 31.16 18.52 29.37
N THR A 588 29.91 18.47 28.91
CA THR A 588 29.08 19.65 28.62
C THR A 588 28.71 20.40 29.89
N SER A 589 28.37 19.69 30.96
CA SER A 589 28.05 20.31 32.27
C SER A 589 29.28 21.01 32.83
N ALA A 590 30.43 20.37 32.73
CA ALA A 590 31.66 20.93 33.27
C ALA A 590 32.22 22.10 32.43
N LEU A 591 32.02 22.10 31.11
CA LEU A 591 32.27 23.26 30.24
C LEU A 591 31.37 24.44 30.61
N ARG A 592 30.07 24.18 30.80
CA ARG A 592 29.11 25.21 31.25
C ARG A 592 29.53 25.80 32.58
N ASP A 593 29.94 24.97 33.54
CA ASP A 593 30.36 25.44 34.87
C ASP A 593 31.61 26.32 34.80
N TRP A 594 32.54 26.00 33.90
CA TRP A 594 33.72 26.84 33.66
C TRP A 594 33.35 28.18 33.00
N LEU A 595 32.55 28.16 31.93
CA LEU A 595 32.09 29.37 31.24
C LEU A 595 31.22 30.28 32.13
N SER A 596 30.57 29.70 33.15
CA SER A 596 29.80 30.46 34.14
C SER A 596 30.68 31.32 35.06
N ARG A 597 31.99 31.02 35.14
CA ARG A 597 33.00 31.83 35.83
C ARG A 597 33.72 32.71 34.82
N GLU A 598 33.00 33.72 34.32
CA GLU A 598 33.42 34.57 33.20
C GLU A 598 34.85 35.10 33.33
N ASP A 599 35.25 35.56 34.52
CA ASP A 599 36.59 36.08 34.79
C ASP A 599 37.69 35.04 34.67
N GLU A 600 37.45 33.86 35.22
CA GLU A 600 38.42 32.77 35.20
C GLU A 600 38.58 32.22 33.79
N ALA A 601 37.45 32.04 33.09
CA ALA A 601 37.44 31.59 31.70
C ALA A 601 38.13 32.59 30.77
N LEU A 602 37.78 33.87 30.88
CA LEU A 602 38.39 34.93 30.07
C LEU A 602 39.89 35.05 30.33
N ASN A 603 40.32 35.09 31.60
CA ASN A 603 41.73 35.19 31.94
C ASN A 603 42.53 33.97 31.44
N TRP A 604 41.94 32.77 31.53
CA TRP A 604 42.56 31.57 30.99
C TRP A 604 42.70 31.64 29.47
N ILE A 605 41.63 31.99 28.73
CA ILE A 605 41.67 32.14 27.28
C ILE A 605 42.75 33.14 26.88
N LEU A 606 42.79 34.30 27.52
CA LEU A 606 43.79 35.32 27.20
C LEU A 606 45.21 34.87 27.56
N ALA A 607 45.41 34.21 28.70
CA ALA A 607 46.73 33.71 29.08
C ALA A 607 47.33 32.73 28.05
N HIS A 608 46.49 31.95 27.37
CA HIS A 608 46.95 30.92 26.42
C HIS A 608 46.97 31.42 24.97
N TYR A 609 45.99 32.23 24.55
CA TYR A 609 45.85 32.67 23.17
C TYR A 609 46.44 34.06 22.88
N SER A 610 46.96 34.78 23.88
CA SER A 610 47.53 36.14 23.67
C SER A 610 48.95 36.35 24.19
N ARG A 611 49.63 35.29 24.66
CA ARG A 611 50.95 35.37 25.30
C ARG A 611 52.07 35.86 24.38
N ASP A 612 52.00 35.48 23.11
CA ASP A 612 52.94 35.80 22.04
C ASP A 612 52.67 37.17 21.38
N LEU A 613 51.57 37.84 21.75
CA LEU A 613 51.18 39.10 21.14
C LEU A 613 51.89 40.29 21.80
N ALA A 614 52.57 41.08 20.98
CA ALA A 614 53.29 42.27 21.43
C ALA A 614 52.31 43.38 21.89
N PRO A 615 52.65 44.13 22.97
CA PRO A 615 51.86 45.30 23.38
C PRO A 615 52.05 46.46 22.40
N VAL A 616 50.98 47.25 22.22
CA VAL A 616 51.01 48.49 21.44
C VAL A 616 51.47 49.61 22.36
N ARG A 617 52.65 50.18 22.10
CA ARG A 617 53.25 51.26 22.91
C ARG A 617 53.20 52.58 22.17
N LEU A 618 53.12 53.70 22.90
CA LEU A 618 53.18 55.03 22.29
C LEU A 618 54.47 55.25 21.49
N GLN A 619 55.58 54.69 21.95
CA GLN A 619 56.89 54.76 21.28
C GLN A 619 56.87 54.20 19.85
N ALA A 620 55.94 53.32 19.50
CA ALA A 620 55.83 52.79 18.13
C ALA A 620 55.39 53.85 17.09
N PHE A 621 54.82 54.97 17.54
CA PHE A 621 54.28 56.02 16.66
C PHE A 621 55.19 57.25 16.54
N TRP A 622 56.09 57.45 17.50
CA TRP A 622 57.05 58.55 17.53
C TRP A 622 58.42 58.09 17.03
N GLY A 623 58.92 58.71 15.95
CA GLY A 623 60.26 58.46 15.43
C GLY A 623 61.29 59.39 16.08
N GLY A 624 62.47 58.87 16.45
CA GLY A 624 63.51 59.64 17.13
C GLY A 624 63.45 59.48 18.66
N GLY A 625 64.58 59.69 19.34
CA GLY A 625 64.84 59.32 20.74
C GLY A 625 64.06 60.06 21.83
N VAL A 626 62.83 60.51 21.58
CA VAL A 626 61.95 61.14 22.58
C VAL A 626 61.63 60.09 23.67
N PRO A 627 62.09 60.30 24.91
CA PRO A 627 61.85 59.34 25.99
C PRO A 627 60.40 59.43 26.46
N LEU A 628 59.58 58.46 26.05
CA LEU A 628 58.18 58.36 26.47
C LEU A 628 58.00 57.35 27.61
N PRO A 629 57.00 57.53 28.50
CA PRO A 629 56.74 56.59 29.58
C PRO A 629 56.47 55.18 29.04
N ALA A 630 57.31 54.21 29.43
CA ALA A 630 57.17 52.81 29.01
C ALA A 630 55.85 52.16 29.49
N GLU A 631 55.22 52.75 30.50
CA GLU A 631 53.98 52.27 31.12
C GLU A 631 52.72 52.60 30.29
N ALA A 632 52.79 53.56 29.36
CA ALA A 632 51.68 53.91 28.47
C ALA A 632 51.60 52.93 27.29
N ALA A 633 50.99 51.77 27.52
CA ALA A 633 50.84 50.72 26.52
C ALA A 633 49.48 50.02 26.61
N VAL A 634 48.94 49.60 25.46
CA VAL A 634 47.87 48.61 25.40
C VAL A 634 48.50 47.22 25.41
N PRO A 635 48.21 46.38 26.42
CA PRO A 635 48.70 45.00 26.44
C PRO A 635 48.32 44.23 25.17
N GLY A 636 49.19 43.34 24.68
CA GLY A 636 48.96 42.57 23.45
C GLY A 636 47.65 41.76 23.45
N ARG A 637 47.15 41.41 24.64
CA ARG A 637 45.85 40.78 24.88
C ARG A 637 44.63 41.64 24.53
N TYR A 638 44.80 42.92 24.19
CA TYR A 638 43.74 43.84 23.77
C TYR A 638 44.02 44.45 22.38
N THR A 639 44.53 43.60 21.49
CA THR A 639 44.72 43.89 20.06
C THR A 639 43.70 43.14 19.20
N HIS A 640 43.51 43.55 17.95
CA HIS A 640 42.60 42.91 17.01
C HIS A 640 42.94 41.43 16.77
N LEU A 641 44.23 41.07 16.85
CA LEU A 641 44.69 39.68 16.77
C LEU A 641 44.22 38.87 17.98
N ALA A 642 44.35 39.43 19.19
CA ALA A 642 43.82 38.79 20.41
C ALA A 642 42.30 38.65 20.36
N TRP A 643 41.61 39.67 19.86
CA TRP A 643 40.16 39.65 19.67
C TRP A 643 39.71 38.52 18.78
N ALA A 644 40.30 38.37 17.60
CA ALA A 644 39.84 37.32 16.69
C ALA A 644 40.34 35.92 17.06
N ARG A 645 41.43 35.77 17.83
CA ARG A 645 41.73 34.50 18.54
C ARG A 645 40.64 34.11 19.54
N LEU A 646 40.20 35.07 20.35
CA LEU A 646 39.11 34.85 21.32
C LEU A 646 37.79 34.54 20.63
N GLU A 647 37.40 35.29 19.59
CA GLU A 647 36.18 35.03 18.84
C GLU A 647 36.18 33.67 18.16
N SER A 648 37.33 33.23 17.62
CA SER A 648 37.44 31.92 16.99
C SER A 648 37.24 30.79 18.00
N PHE A 649 37.82 30.92 19.19
CA PHE A 649 37.59 29.97 20.28
C PHE A 649 36.12 29.95 20.71
N LEU A 650 35.52 31.12 20.97
CA LEU A 650 34.11 31.21 21.40
C LEU A 650 33.15 30.73 20.30
N PHE A 651 33.47 30.94 19.03
CA PHE A 651 32.71 30.40 17.91
C PHE A 651 32.68 28.87 17.91
N LEU A 652 33.83 28.22 18.15
CA LEU A 652 33.89 26.76 18.27
C LEU A 652 33.05 26.25 19.45
N VAL A 653 33.08 26.97 20.57
CA VAL A 653 32.25 26.69 21.76
C VAL A 653 30.75 26.85 21.46
N ASP A 654 30.35 27.90 20.75
CA ASP A 654 28.95 28.12 20.40
C ASP A 654 28.41 27.06 19.41
N LYS A 655 29.27 26.59 18.50
CA LYS A 655 28.90 25.58 17.49
C LYS A 655 28.86 24.15 18.03
N GLY A 656 29.73 23.82 18.97
CA GLY A 656 29.90 22.44 19.43
C GLY A 656 28.82 21.89 20.33
N TRP A 657 27.88 22.71 20.80
CA TRP A 657 26.93 22.30 21.82
C TRP A 657 25.47 22.66 21.53
N PRO A 658 24.52 21.84 22.02
CA PRO A 658 23.09 22.14 21.92
C PRO A 658 22.70 23.49 22.54
N ARG A 659 21.90 24.27 21.81
CA ARG A 659 21.39 25.58 22.28
C ARG A 659 20.62 25.54 23.60
N GLN A 660 20.00 24.41 23.92
CA GLN A 660 19.21 24.21 25.15
C GLN A 660 20.03 24.34 26.44
N LEU A 661 21.36 24.43 26.34
CA LEU A 661 22.27 24.39 27.48
C LEU A 661 22.68 25.78 27.99
N GLY A 662 22.25 26.87 27.36
CA GLY A 662 22.55 28.25 27.79
C GLY A 662 24.01 28.68 27.60
N ILE A 663 24.79 27.97 26.78
CA ILE A 663 26.20 28.28 26.52
C ILE A 663 26.35 29.60 25.74
N GLU A 664 25.49 29.84 24.74
CA GLU A 664 25.48 31.08 23.94
C GLU A 664 25.33 32.35 24.82
N GLU A 665 24.54 32.28 25.91
CA GLU A 665 24.40 33.41 26.84
C GLU A 665 25.70 33.70 27.60
N ARG A 666 26.43 32.65 28.00
CA ARG A 666 27.71 32.76 28.73
C ARG A 666 28.83 33.25 27.82
N THR A 667 28.94 32.72 26.60
CA THR A 667 29.92 33.21 25.64
C THR A 667 29.65 34.67 25.28
N MET A 668 28.39 35.07 25.13
CA MET A 668 28.01 36.48 24.91
C MET A 668 28.37 37.40 26.09
N ALA A 669 28.25 36.92 27.32
CA ALA A 669 28.68 37.67 28.51
C ALA A 669 30.21 37.88 28.51
N ILE A 670 30.98 36.82 28.19
CA ILE A 670 32.45 36.90 28.03
C ILE A 670 32.83 37.90 26.93
N ARG A 671 32.17 37.85 25.75
CA ARG A 671 32.39 38.82 24.65
C ARG A 671 32.15 40.25 25.10
N THR A 672 31.05 40.49 25.79
CA THR A 672 30.65 41.82 26.28
C THR A 672 31.68 42.35 27.27
N ARG A 673 32.10 41.52 28.22
CA ARG A 673 33.09 41.87 29.23
C ARG A 673 34.46 42.17 28.62
N TYR A 674 34.93 41.30 27.73
CA TYR A 674 36.20 41.47 27.05
C TYR A 674 36.20 42.73 26.16
N LYS A 675 35.11 43.00 25.44
CA LYS A 675 34.90 44.25 24.69
C LYS A 675 35.00 45.49 25.60
N GLY A 676 34.44 45.43 26.81
CA GLY A 676 34.58 46.48 27.82
C GLY A 676 36.05 46.75 28.17
N ALA A 677 36.75 45.72 28.64
CA ALA A 677 38.16 45.81 29.04
C ALA A 677 39.10 46.22 27.88
N TYR A 678 38.78 45.78 26.67
CA TYR A 678 39.47 46.18 25.45
C TYR A 678 39.37 47.70 25.24
N LEU A 679 38.15 48.23 25.24
CA LEU A 679 37.91 49.66 25.04
C LEU A 679 38.44 50.51 26.20
N ASP A 680 38.40 50.02 27.44
CA ASP A 680 39.00 50.68 28.60
C ASP A 680 40.51 50.80 28.48
N SER A 681 41.19 49.75 28.00
CA SER A 681 42.65 49.77 27.80
C SER A 681 43.06 50.78 26.74
N TRP A 682 42.32 50.85 25.64
CA TRP A 682 42.54 51.86 24.60
C TRP A 682 42.18 53.28 25.06
N GLU A 683 41.14 53.44 25.89
CA GLU A 683 40.80 54.75 26.45
C GLU A 683 41.86 55.23 27.46
N ALA A 684 42.44 54.33 28.25
CA ALA A 684 43.56 54.66 29.12
C ALA A 684 44.76 55.16 28.30
N LEU A 685 45.11 54.46 27.21
CA LEU A 685 46.17 54.90 26.30
C LEU A 685 45.86 56.26 25.66
N ASN A 686 44.60 56.51 25.27
CA ASN A 686 44.15 57.80 24.75
C ASN A 686 44.34 58.94 25.77
N ARG A 687 44.02 58.70 27.05
CA ARG A 687 44.23 59.70 28.10
C ARG A 687 45.71 59.98 28.31
N SER A 688 46.54 58.93 28.35
CA SER A 688 48.00 59.08 28.44
C SER A 688 48.59 59.81 27.23
N PHE A 689 48.06 59.56 26.03
CA PHE A 689 48.45 60.27 24.81
C PHE A 689 48.06 61.76 24.88
N ALA A 690 46.87 62.08 25.37
CA ALA A 690 46.39 63.47 25.48
C ALA A 690 47.12 64.29 26.56
N GLN A 691 47.67 63.63 27.57
CA GLN A 691 48.43 64.25 28.67
C GLN A 691 49.95 64.25 28.42
N LEU A 692 50.38 63.88 27.21
CA LEU A 692 51.78 63.75 26.86
C LEU A 692 52.41 65.14 26.66
N GLU A 693 53.32 65.51 27.57
CA GLU A 693 54.14 66.72 27.44
C GLU A 693 55.47 66.37 26.77
N ILE A 694 55.82 67.10 25.71
CA ILE A 694 57.10 66.94 25.01
C ILE A 694 58.10 67.92 25.64
N PRO A 695 59.27 67.46 26.12
CA PRO A 695 60.28 68.35 26.68
C PRO A 695 60.73 69.41 25.67
N ASP A 696 60.99 70.64 26.14
CA ASP A 696 61.32 71.80 25.30
C ASP A 696 62.50 71.56 24.32
N GLY A 697 63.47 70.71 24.71
CA GLY A 697 64.63 70.37 23.88
C GLY A 697 64.32 69.54 22.64
N ASP A 698 63.25 68.73 22.69
CA ASP A 698 62.82 67.85 21.60
C ASP A 698 61.64 68.42 20.79
N LEU A 699 61.08 69.55 21.26
CA LEU A 699 59.91 70.20 20.66
C LEU A 699 60.12 70.54 19.17
N PRO A 700 61.26 71.11 18.70
CA PRO A 700 61.45 71.45 17.28
C PRO A 700 61.48 70.23 16.35
N ALA A 701 62.05 69.12 16.82
CA ALA A 701 62.10 67.87 16.05
C ALA A 701 60.72 67.22 15.99
N ALA A 702 59.97 67.25 17.11
CA ALA A 702 58.60 66.76 17.16
C ALA A 702 57.66 67.59 16.27
N THR A 703 57.71 68.93 16.33
CA THR A 703 56.85 69.83 15.54
C THR A 703 57.12 69.75 14.05
N ALA A 704 58.38 69.54 13.63
CA ALA A 704 58.72 69.33 12.22
C ALA A 704 58.03 68.10 11.61
N THR A 705 57.82 67.04 12.39
CA THR A 705 57.10 65.83 11.95
C THR A 705 55.58 65.97 11.98
N MET A 706 55.03 67.04 12.55
CA MET A 706 53.58 67.25 12.71
C MET A 706 52.88 67.82 11.47
N ALA A 707 53.61 68.48 10.58
CA ALA A 707 53.03 69.29 9.50
C ALA A 707 52.61 68.52 8.22
N GLY A 708 52.51 67.19 8.29
CA GLY A 708 52.17 66.31 7.15
C GLY A 708 51.07 65.29 7.47
N ASP A 709 50.57 64.60 6.43
CA ASP A 709 49.57 63.53 6.56
C ASP A 709 50.13 62.26 7.24
N ASP A 710 51.46 62.14 7.34
CA ASP A 710 52.14 61.02 7.98
C ASP A 710 52.82 61.44 9.30
N ASN A 711 52.05 62.07 10.19
CA ASN A 711 52.53 62.49 11.51
C ASN A 711 52.24 61.47 12.63
N PRO A 712 52.94 61.53 13.78
CA PRO A 712 52.76 60.58 14.88
C PRO A 712 51.32 60.48 15.42
N VAL A 713 50.59 61.60 15.50
CA VAL A 713 49.19 61.64 15.97
C VAL A 713 48.27 60.89 15.01
N PHE A 714 48.47 61.09 13.72
CA PHE A 714 47.70 60.46 12.66
C PHE A 714 48.02 58.98 12.50
N ARG A 715 49.29 58.57 12.66
CA ARG A 715 49.66 57.15 12.72
C ARG A 715 49.02 56.47 13.93
N TYR A 716 49.02 57.13 15.08
CA TYR A 716 48.35 56.64 16.28
C TYR A 716 46.84 56.47 16.06
N LEU A 717 46.16 57.48 15.52
CA LEU A 717 44.72 57.43 15.22
C LEU A 717 44.36 56.36 14.18
N ASP A 718 45.17 56.18 13.13
CA ASP A 718 44.97 55.12 12.12
C ASP A 718 45.17 53.73 12.72
N SER A 719 46.22 53.55 13.54
CA SER A 719 46.48 52.29 14.25
C SER A 719 45.35 51.99 15.23
N MET A 720 44.95 52.95 16.06
CA MET A 720 43.84 52.81 17.00
C MET A 720 42.53 52.48 16.27
N ALA A 721 42.22 53.17 15.17
CA ALA A 721 41.03 52.88 14.38
C ALA A 721 41.06 51.46 13.81
N THR A 722 42.23 50.98 13.36
CA THR A 722 42.41 49.59 12.90
C THR A 722 42.13 48.60 14.03
N GLU A 723 42.78 48.80 15.17
CA GLU A 723 42.68 47.91 16.32
C GLU A 723 41.26 47.88 16.93
N VAL A 724 40.61 49.04 17.04
CA VAL A 724 39.28 49.14 17.66
C VAL A 724 38.16 48.76 16.68
N SER A 725 38.38 48.85 15.36
CA SER A 725 37.39 48.45 14.36
C SER A 725 36.96 46.99 14.48
N ALA A 726 37.88 46.10 14.89
CA ALA A 726 37.62 44.67 15.08
C ALA A 726 36.54 44.38 16.13
N VAL A 727 36.39 45.26 17.12
CA VAL A 727 35.51 45.06 18.30
C VAL A 727 34.19 45.85 18.19
N MET A 728 34.09 46.75 17.19
CA MET A 728 33.00 47.73 17.05
C MET A 728 31.87 47.31 16.09
N TYR A 729 31.77 46.02 15.76
CA TYR A 729 30.73 45.48 14.87
C TYR A 729 29.30 45.81 15.37
N GLY A 730 28.41 46.23 14.45
CA GLY A 730 27.00 46.54 14.74
C GLY A 730 26.71 47.97 15.25
N GLY A 731 27.66 48.90 15.18
CA GLY A 731 27.41 50.33 15.39
C GLY A 731 27.20 50.79 16.84
N LYS A 732 27.22 49.87 17.82
CA LYS A 732 27.13 50.18 19.25
C LYS A 732 28.51 50.13 19.92
N GLY A 733 28.98 51.27 20.42
CA GLY A 733 30.20 51.39 21.22
C GLY A 733 30.52 52.84 21.59
N ARG A 734 31.74 53.09 22.10
CA ARG A 734 32.13 54.43 22.57
C ARG A 734 32.24 55.44 21.42
N LYS A 735 31.78 56.67 21.66
CA LYS A 735 31.76 57.74 20.63
C LYS A 735 33.14 58.03 20.05
N TRP A 736 34.19 58.06 20.89
CA TRP A 736 35.56 58.32 20.44
C TRP A 736 36.07 57.28 19.45
N ALA A 737 35.72 56.00 19.65
CA ALA A 737 36.11 54.90 18.77
C ALA A 737 35.45 55.01 17.40
N GLN A 738 34.17 55.39 17.37
CA GLN A 738 33.43 55.64 16.12
C GLN A 738 34.05 56.82 15.34
N GLN A 739 34.42 57.89 16.04
CA GLN A 739 35.06 59.05 15.42
C GLN A 739 36.43 58.71 14.83
N ALA A 740 37.24 57.90 15.51
CA ALA A 740 38.54 57.46 14.99
C ALA A 740 38.40 56.59 13.74
N ILE A 741 37.45 55.64 13.73
CA ILE A 741 37.15 54.81 12.55
C ILE A 741 36.67 55.68 11.38
N LEU A 742 35.78 56.64 11.66
CA LEU A 742 35.27 57.57 10.66
C LEU A 742 36.40 58.43 10.07
N LEU A 743 37.28 58.96 10.92
CA LEU A 743 38.41 59.77 10.51
C LEU A 743 39.39 58.97 9.64
N LYS A 744 39.78 57.76 10.07
CA LYS A 744 40.61 56.87 9.27
C LYS A 744 39.98 56.59 7.91
N ARG A 745 38.66 56.33 7.85
CA ARG A 745 37.95 56.08 6.59
C ARG A 745 38.01 57.29 5.64
N ILE A 746 37.81 58.52 6.15
CA ILE A 746 37.92 59.75 5.34
C ILE A 746 39.35 59.87 4.75
N ARG A 747 40.36 59.52 5.55
CA ARG A 747 41.77 59.58 5.15
C ARG A 747 42.16 58.50 4.16
N ASP A 748 41.66 57.28 4.32
CA ASP A 748 41.86 56.18 3.38
C ASP A 748 41.24 56.51 2.01
N VAL A 749 40.05 57.11 1.98
CA VAL A 749 39.40 57.60 0.75
C VAL A 749 40.24 58.72 0.10
N HIS A 750 40.77 59.67 0.89
CA HIS A 750 41.67 60.71 0.38
C HIS A 750 42.96 60.14 -0.22
N ARG A 751 43.59 59.15 0.44
CA ARG A 751 44.84 58.50 -0.03
C ARG A 751 44.63 57.67 -1.30
N GLN A 752 43.50 56.96 -1.40
CA GLN A 752 43.17 56.13 -2.57
C GLN A 752 42.78 56.95 -3.80
N ALA A 753 42.30 58.19 -3.64
CA ALA A 753 42.08 59.12 -4.76
C ALA A 753 43.37 59.49 -5.52
N GLY A 754 44.56 59.16 -4.98
CA GLY A 754 45.87 59.46 -5.59
C GLY A 754 46.74 58.25 -5.96
N THR A 755 46.38 57.00 -5.65
CA THR A 755 47.20 55.80 -5.99
C THR A 755 46.36 54.52 -6.16
N ALA A 756 46.78 53.64 -7.08
CA ALA A 756 46.16 52.34 -7.36
C ALA A 756 46.09 51.43 -6.11
N PRO A 757 45.10 50.52 -6.02
CA PRO A 757 44.83 49.77 -4.79
C PRO A 757 45.98 48.84 -4.42
N VAL A 758 46.56 49.06 -3.23
CA VAL A 758 47.54 48.17 -2.61
C VAL A 758 46.82 46.92 -2.10
N THR A 759 47.26 45.75 -2.57
CA THR A 759 46.84 44.45 -2.05
C THR A 759 47.22 44.29 -0.59
N ALA A 760 46.29 43.80 0.23
CA ALA A 760 46.52 43.53 1.64
C ALA A 760 47.70 42.54 1.83
N PRO A 761 48.59 42.77 2.83
CA PRO A 761 49.71 41.87 3.06
C PRO A 761 49.22 40.48 3.50
N GLN A 762 49.70 39.46 2.81
CA GLN A 762 49.60 38.07 3.23
C GLN A 762 50.60 37.83 4.37
N TYR A 763 50.09 37.65 5.58
CA TYR A 763 50.79 36.93 6.62
C TYR A 763 49.92 35.75 7.04
N SER A 764 50.49 34.55 6.98
CA SER A 764 50.02 33.32 7.61
C SER A 764 51.06 32.91 8.66
N PRO A 765 50.68 32.20 9.73
CA PRO A 765 50.54 30.75 9.58
C PRO A 765 49.49 30.14 10.53
N GLU A 766 48.20 30.33 10.27
CA GLU A 766 47.14 29.68 11.06
C GLU A 766 45.89 29.53 10.18
N TRP A 767 45.63 28.31 9.69
CA TRP A 767 44.52 27.97 8.81
C TRP A 767 43.13 28.31 9.41
N TRP A 768 43.04 28.43 10.74
CA TRP A 768 41.81 28.82 11.44
C TRP A 768 41.41 30.29 11.16
N TRP A 769 42.35 31.19 10.87
CA TRP A 769 42.06 32.58 10.52
C TRP A 769 41.36 32.73 9.16
N GLN A 770 41.70 31.90 8.18
CA GLN A 770 41.10 31.97 6.84
C GLN A 770 39.63 31.57 6.89
N SER A 771 39.30 30.55 7.69
CA SER A 771 37.94 30.04 7.86
C SER A 771 37.00 31.04 8.58
N VAL A 772 37.54 31.86 9.48
CA VAL A 772 36.79 32.86 10.27
C VAL A 772 36.68 34.21 9.54
N ARG A 773 37.64 34.54 8.67
CA ARG A 773 37.63 35.76 7.83
C ARG A 773 36.51 35.76 6.78
N GLU A 774 36.19 34.61 6.18
CA GLU A 774 35.18 34.49 5.11
C GLU A 774 33.75 34.85 5.56
N TYR A 775 33.46 34.87 6.87
CA TYR A 775 32.11 35.10 7.39
C TYR A 775 31.89 36.46 8.10
N SER A 776 32.92 37.29 8.31
CA SER A 776 32.83 38.36 9.33
C SER A 776 33.28 39.77 8.91
N PHE A 777 33.85 39.97 7.71
CA PHE A 777 34.27 41.31 7.26
C PHE A 777 33.44 41.76 6.06
N PRO A 778 32.66 42.85 6.14
CA PRO A 778 32.05 43.45 4.97
C PRO A 778 33.17 44.05 4.11
N THR A 779 33.59 43.31 3.08
CA THR A 779 34.38 43.85 1.98
C THR A 779 33.45 44.49 0.95
N ASP A 780 33.85 45.67 0.46
CA ASP A 780 33.45 46.29 -0.82
C ASP A 780 32.09 47.00 -0.98
N ARG A 781 31.12 46.97 -0.04
CA ARG A 781 29.77 47.53 -0.35
C ARG A 781 29.59 49.07 -0.27
N ASP A 782 30.47 49.82 0.38
CA ASP A 782 30.26 51.27 0.62
C ASP A 782 31.28 52.19 -0.07
N ARG A 783 31.90 51.74 -1.17
CA ARG A 783 32.90 52.51 -1.94
C ARG A 783 32.33 53.77 -2.64
N ASN A 784 31.02 53.88 -2.79
CA ASN A 784 30.36 54.94 -3.57
C ASN A 784 29.53 55.93 -2.73
N ASP A 785 29.83 56.08 -1.44
CA ASP A 785 29.10 57.00 -0.57
C ASP A 785 29.57 58.46 -0.80
N THR A 786 28.77 59.25 -1.51
CA THR A 786 29.05 60.68 -1.86
C THR A 786 29.29 61.56 -0.64
N THR A 787 28.84 61.14 0.55
CA THR A 787 29.11 61.89 1.79
C THR A 787 30.57 61.82 2.24
N PHE A 788 31.34 60.83 1.78
CA PHE A 788 32.76 60.69 2.13
C PHE A 788 33.69 61.38 1.14
N THR A 789 33.26 61.61 -0.10
CA THR A 789 34.03 62.40 -1.08
C THR A 789 34.11 63.87 -0.67
N ASP A 790 33.00 64.47 -0.23
CA ASP A 790 32.97 65.87 0.24
C ASP A 790 33.83 66.07 1.50
N LYS A 791 33.81 65.08 2.40
CA LYS A 791 34.64 65.07 3.62
C LYS A 791 36.12 64.86 3.29
N ALA A 792 36.45 64.06 2.28
CA ALA A 792 37.82 63.86 1.82
C ALA A 792 38.39 65.13 1.14
N GLU A 793 37.54 65.91 0.45
CA GLU A 793 37.92 67.23 -0.09
C GLU A 793 38.19 68.24 1.03
N THR A 794 37.32 68.26 2.05
CA THR A 794 37.54 69.08 3.26
C THR A 794 38.85 68.70 3.97
N TRP A 795 39.15 67.39 4.06
CA TRP A 795 40.41 66.88 4.61
C TRP A 795 41.63 67.32 3.79
N SER A 796 41.52 67.34 2.46
CA SER A 796 42.55 67.86 1.55
C SER A 796 42.86 69.33 1.83
N GLY A 797 41.82 70.16 2.02
CA GLY A 797 41.96 71.56 2.41
C GLY A 797 42.67 71.72 3.76
N TYR A 798 42.31 70.91 4.75
CA TYR A 798 42.98 70.88 6.06
C TYR A 798 44.46 70.50 5.96
N LEU A 799 44.81 69.46 5.19
CA LEU A 799 46.22 69.07 4.99
C LEU A 799 47.03 70.16 4.27
N LYS A 800 46.42 70.90 3.34
CA LYS A 800 47.07 72.03 2.67
C LYS A 800 47.37 73.16 3.67
N ALA A 801 46.43 73.49 4.54
CA ALA A 801 46.62 74.47 5.61
C ALA A 801 47.64 74.00 6.66
N LEU A 802 47.68 72.71 6.98
CA LEU A 802 48.66 72.14 7.90
C LEU A 802 50.08 72.20 7.31
N LYS A 803 50.24 71.91 6.02
CA LYS A 803 51.54 72.00 5.31
C LYS A 803 52.05 73.44 5.19
N SER A 804 51.18 74.43 5.03
CA SER A 804 51.62 75.84 5.02
C SER A 804 52.17 76.32 6.35
N LEU A 805 51.84 75.65 7.46
CA LEU A 805 52.39 75.93 8.80
C LEU A 805 53.74 75.23 9.07
N ALA A 806 54.18 74.31 8.19
CA ALA A 806 55.42 73.56 8.35
C ALA A 806 56.69 74.42 8.54
N PRO A 807 56.88 75.54 7.80
CA PRO A 807 58.05 76.40 7.98
C PRO A 807 58.08 77.07 9.36
N ALA A 808 56.92 77.48 9.88
CA ALA A 808 56.80 78.11 11.19
C ALA A 808 57.10 77.14 12.35
N ALA A 809 56.92 75.83 12.13
CA ALA A 809 57.20 74.78 13.11
C ALA A 809 58.71 74.49 13.30
N ALA A 810 59.59 75.00 12.44
CA ALA A 810 61.03 74.74 12.44
C ALA A 810 61.86 75.63 13.40
N GLY A 811 61.23 76.65 14.01
CA GLY A 811 61.85 77.52 15.01
C GLY A 811 61.30 78.94 15.00
N PRO A 812 61.67 79.79 15.99
CA PRO A 812 61.10 81.13 16.15
C PRO A 812 61.41 82.05 14.96
N SER A 813 62.59 81.97 14.36
CA SER A 813 62.96 82.84 13.23
C SER A 813 62.14 82.58 11.95
N PRO A 814 61.96 81.33 11.48
CA PRO A 814 60.98 80.99 10.43
C PRO A 814 59.53 81.35 10.78
N ALA A 815 59.11 81.20 12.03
CA ALA A 815 57.77 81.56 12.48
C ALA A 815 57.51 83.07 12.37
N TYR A 816 58.47 83.90 12.81
CA TYR A 816 58.38 85.36 12.64
C TYR A 816 58.40 85.79 11.17
N ALA A 817 59.13 85.07 10.30
CA ALA A 817 59.13 85.34 8.86
C ALA A 817 57.77 85.03 8.22
N LEU A 818 57.13 83.92 8.61
CA LEU A 818 55.80 83.54 8.13
C LEU A 818 54.71 84.51 8.62
N ILE A 819 54.76 84.92 9.90
CA ILE A 819 53.87 85.94 10.45
C ILE A 819 54.05 87.28 9.71
N ARG A 820 55.29 87.67 9.40
CA ARG A 820 55.58 88.89 8.65
C ARG A 820 55.05 88.83 7.22
N GLU A 821 55.19 87.67 6.55
CA GLU A 821 54.67 87.46 5.19
C GLU A 821 53.13 87.48 5.15
N GLU A 822 52.46 86.92 6.16
CA GLU A 822 51.00 86.99 6.30
C GLU A 822 50.53 88.43 6.57
N ILE A 823 51.21 89.16 7.46
CA ILE A 823 50.90 90.57 7.76
C ILE A 823 51.16 91.46 6.54
N ASP A 824 52.26 91.27 5.81
CA ASP A 824 52.56 92.01 4.57
C ASP A 824 51.59 91.62 3.45
N GLY A 825 51.12 90.36 3.41
CA GLY A 825 50.11 89.87 2.49
C GLY A 825 48.71 90.45 2.78
N GLU A 826 48.31 90.55 4.05
CA GLU A 826 47.08 91.24 4.45
C GLU A 826 47.18 92.75 4.21
N SER A 827 48.33 93.38 4.47
CA SER A 827 48.54 94.80 4.14
C SER A 827 48.43 95.04 2.64
N LYS A 828 48.95 94.14 1.78
CA LYS A 828 48.79 94.22 0.33
C LYS A 828 47.35 93.99 -0.12
N ARG A 829 46.64 93.03 0.47
CA ARG A 829 45.20 92.82 0.21
C ARG A 829 44.36 94.01 0.66
N PHE A 830 44.72 94.65 1.78
CA PHE A 830 44.09 95.86 2.25
C PHE A 830 44.37 97.04 1.32
N ASP A 831 45.61 97.21 0.84
CA ASP A 831 45.97 98.21 -0.17
C ASP A 831 45.28 97.98 -1.52
N GLU A 832 45.08 96.71 -1.92
CA GLU A 832 44.42 96.35 -3.16
C GLU A 832 42.89 96.53 -3.05
N ALA A 833 42.29 96.22 -1.89
CA ALA A 833 40.91 96.54 -1.57
C ALA A 833 40.69 98.05 -1.42
N PHE A 834 41.64 98.80 -0.84
CA PHE A 834 41.61 100.24 -0.72
C PHE A 834 41.74 100.92 -2.10
N LYS A 835 42.58 100.40 -2.99
CA LYS A 835 42.66 100.82 -4.41
C LYS A 835 41.41 100.44 -5.21
N GLN A 836 40.73 99.35 -4.87
CA GLN A 836 39.42 99.01 -5.45
C GLN A 836 38.29 99.90 -4.93
N CYS A 837 38.37 100.40 -3.69
CA CYS A 837 37.43 101.42 -3.16
C CYS A 837 37.73 102.85 -3.65
N GLN A 838 38.97 103.14 -4.07
CA GLN A 838 39.34 104.42 -4.70
C GLN A 838 39.02 104.50 -6.19
N ARG A 839 38.82 103.36 -6.86
CA ARG A 839 38.30 103.24 -8.24
C ARG A 839 36.78 103.19 -8.22
#